data_AF-A0AA95MHV2-F1
#
_entry.id   AF-A0AA95MHV2-F1
#
_cell.length_a   1.000
_cell.length_b   1.000
_cell.length_c   1.000
_cell.angle_alpha   90.00
_cell.angle_beta   90.00
_cell.angle_gamma   90.00
#
_symmetry.space_group_name_H-M   'P 1'
#
loop_
_entity.id
_entity.type
_entity.pdbx_description
1 polymer ?
#
loop_
_entity_poly.entity_id
_entity_poly.type
_entity_poly.pdbx_seq_one_letter_code
_entity_poly.pdbx_strand_id
1 'polypeptide(L)'
;MNRWKAKWGAVMLTFMLMISLVLPVQAQTTEEEKLSQLLQAYVQQLSANPNSEGMSVGYEVYSLDDDKTLASYHSDKTFVPASVFKLLVTAAAVSKWPKEMTIPTKVFTTGNLSNSGVLNGDIILKGFGDPTLTVEKLDTLAKNLAALGIHKVNGNVIVDESYFDNQRLGEDWMWDDEPYSYSTQTSALSVRENTVNVTVHPGKEIGESPTVTIDPAPDYLTVVNKAKTVAGSNASLTIDRTLGKNEIAVSGTIGKNYSANGYTLTRTIHDPAPFTGTVFRDFLIEQGITFKNKSTIEKGSVADDARLVAAVESPKLDDILTEMVKESDNFYAEMLTKLLGAKESVVGSTAAGIEVIHHFLVNNLGLEDGFIQKDGSGLTRLDHISPHAYIQLLNSMYDGPERDRFISFLPIAGKDGTLKNRMKGTAAEGNVMAKTGSMSGVNSLAGYVSAKNGQTLAFSILLNGIYKSSFATNLQNQIAIAVAQYPELPNPPASTPESPSFPLAKVFDPLLDDPAFKGIIKGAVIYSTKKQEVLYARSPQSLLTPGASVKLLTTASALDNLGQNYRFKTELYTTGTIRNGILNGDIIVKGYGDPTLATDSNRQELGGPTMEGIAQDLKNAGIHLLKGNIIMDSQFFTEDVYAPGWTWDHESEQFQPQITALSVNHGTVRLQYEPEKTGKNINVTMEPRVDEIKIVNTAITGEAKSKNTLAIKRVRGDNTIEISGTLPAGTEKGFKDVSIDAPHLYTGYVFKNMLKEAGVNVSPHSQVVSAAKPADANLVNSYESPPLAEIVTYMNHHNDNFTAEMIIRSLGALINGKGTFDDGIDTVYTMMNRVISTPFDMMDGSGLTKYTQISAAQVASLLTAETQKPTFPMFYDSLANAGEDGSLKTGLDNISSPQLTGILENREDMPGLSGYIKTKDGDLLAFSLLLNGYSQTESKQLVKNFAQKLVDITQ
;
A
#
# COMPACT_ATOMS: atom_id res chain seq x y z
N MET A 1 90.37 36.58 23.32
CA MET A 1 89.22 35.72 23.68
C MET A 1 88.01 36.61 23.99
N ASN A 2 87.47 37.36 22.99
CA ASN A 2 86.45 38.38 23.28
C ASN A 2 85.60 38.81 22.06
N ARG A 3 85.19 37.86 21.19
CA ARG A 3 84.34 38.19 20.02
C ARG A 3 83.22 37.19 19.66
N TRP A 4 82.93 36.19 20.49
CA TRP A 4 82.03 35.08 20.10
C TRP A 4 80.86 34.78 21.05
N LYS A 5 80.47 35.70 21.95
CA LYS A 5 79.35 35.47 22.88
C LYS A 5 78.17 36.46 22.78
N ALA A 6 78.19 37.41 21.85
CA ALA A 6 77.15 38.46 21.77
C ALA A 6 76.13 38.29 20.60
N LYS A 7 76.31 37.32 19.69
CA LYS A 7 75.44 37.19 18.49
C LYS A 7 74.37 36.09 18.54
N TRP A 8 74.37 35.21 19.55
CA TRP A 8 73.36 34.14 19.67
C TRP A 8 72.26 34.41 20.69
N GLY A 9 72.46 35.35 21.62
CA GLY A 9 71.42 35.74 22.59
C GLY A 9 70.29 36.57 21.99
N ALA A 10 70.57 37.40 20.98
CA ALA A 10 69.57 38.24 20.34
C ALA A 10 68.64 37.45 19.41
N VAL A 11 69.17 36.45 18.68
CA VAL A 11 68.38 35.64 17.72
C VAL A 11 67.47 34.63 18.45
N MET A 12 67.89 34.07 19.58
CA MET A 12 67.03 33.19 20.38
C MET A 12 65.92 33.93 21.13
N LEU A 13 66.13 35.18 21.56
CA LEU A 13 65.07 35.97 22.18
C LEU A 13 64.02 36.44 21.16
N THR A 14 64.39 36.69 19.89
CA THR A 14 63.41 37.02 18.84
C THR A 14 62.63 35.79 18.37
N PHE A 15 63.21 34.58 18.44
CA PHE A 15 62.52 33.33 18.11
C PHE A 15 61.62 32.82 19.26
N MET A 16 61.99 33.04 20.53
CA MET A 16 61.14 32.68 21.69
C MET A 16 59.99 33.67 21.94
N LEU A 17 60.12 34.94 21.52
CA LEU A 17 59.01 35.92 21.55
C LEU A 17 58.09 35.84 20.31
N MET A 18 58.43 35.08 19.27
CA MET A 18 57.52 34.77 18.15
C MET A 18 56.73 33.46 18.32
N ILE A 19 57.00 32.68 19.38
CA ILE A 19 56.30 31.41 19.68
C ILE A 19 55.29 31.55 20.83
N SER A 20 55.15 32.75 21.42
CA SER A 20 54.24 33.00 22.55
C SER A 20 53.18 34.02 22.18
N LEU A 21 52.08 33.53 21.61
CA LEU A 21 50.71 34.08 21.48
C LEU A 21 50.08 33.72 20.11
N VAL A 22 50.18 32.47 19.67
CA VAL A 22 49.05 31.89 18.93
C VAL A 22 48.10 31.41 20.02
N LEU A 23 47.32 32.33 20.59
CA LEU A 23 46.06 31.90 21.21
C LEU A 23 45.34 31.11 20.11
N PRO A 24 44.79 29.92 20.37
CA PRO A 24 43.89 29.31 19.41
C PRO A 24 42.81 30.37 19.18
N VAL A 25 42.77 30.93 17.96
CA VAL A 25 41.60 31.68 17.53
C VAL A 25 40.51 30.63 17.56
N GLN A 26 39.73 30.63 18.64
CA GLN A 26 38.52 29.85 18.71
C GLN A 26 37.65 30.44 17.60
N ALA A 27 37.63 29.76 16.44
CA ALA A 27 36.85 30.21 15.31
C ALA A 27 35.43 30.44 15.81
N GLN A 28 34.95 31.67 15.66
CA GLN A 28 33.62 32.04 16.11
C GLN A 28 32.66 31.28 15.20
N THR A 29 31.93 30.31 15.78
CA THR A 29 30.97 29.47 15.04
C THR A 29 30.01 30.37 14.27
N THR A 30 29.84 30.14 12.96
CA THR A 30 28.94 30.98 12.16
C THR A 30 27.48 30.75 12.57
N GLU A 31 26.58 31.65 12.18
CA GLU A 31 25.15 31.49 12.48
C GLU A 31 24.59 30.25 11.78
N GLU A 32 25.08 29.92 10.57
CA GLU A 32 24.73 28.72 9.82
C GLU A 32 25.24 27.44 10.49
N GLU A 33 26.50 27.45 10.96
CA GLU A 33 27.05 26.33 11.74
C GLU A 33 26.26 26.12 13.03
N LYS A 34 25.84 27.21 13.69
CA LYS A 34 25.02 27.15 14.90
C LYS A 34 23.63 26.57 14.63
N LEU A 35 22.98 26.96 13.53
CA LEU A 35 21.71 26.36 13.11
C LEU A 35 21.89 24.87 12.82
N SER A 36 22.87 24.52 11.99
CA SER A 36 23.17 23.13 11.62
C SER A 36 23.42 22.25 12.84
N GLN A 37 24.25 22.71 13.78
CA GLN A 37 24.53 21.99 15.03
C GLN A 37 23.27 21.84 15.91
N LEU A 38 22.44 22.88 16.00
CA LEU A 38 21.20 22.83 16.78
C LEU A 38 20.20 21.83 16.20
N LEU A 39 19.96 21.87 14.89
CA LEU A 39 19.04 20.95 14.23
C LEU A 39 19.54 19.50 14.31
N GLN A 40 20.84 19.28 14.13
CA GLN A 40 21.45 17.98 14.30
C GLN A 40 21.32 17.46 15.74
N ALA A 41 21.46 18.33 16.74
CA ALA A 41 21.25 17.97 18.15
C ALA A 41 19.80 17.54 18.43
N TYR A 42 18.80 18.19 17.82
CA TYR A 42 17.40 17.75 17.94
C TYR A 42 17.18 16.35 17.37
N VAL A 43 17.75 16.06 16.19
CA VAL A 43 17.69 14.72 15.60
C VAL A 43 18.34 13.70 16.52
N GLN A 44 19.56 13.96 17.00
CA GLN A 44 20.29 13.03 17.88
C GLN A 44 19.56 12.78 19.20
N GLN A 45 19.03 13.83 19.82
CA GLN A 45 18.27 13.71 21.05
C GLN A 45 17.04 12.81 20.86
N LEU A 46 16.36 12.92 19.71
CA LEU A 46 15.22 12.06 19.42
C LEU A 46 15.66 10.64 19.06
N SER A 47 16.74 10.47 18.30
CA SER A 47 17.28 9.13 17.95
C SER A 47 17.69 8.33 19.19
N ALA A 48 18.04 8.99 20.30
CA ALA A 48 18.37 8.34 21.57
C ALA A 48 17.13 7.88 22.38
N ASN A 49 15.91 8.21 21.97
CA ASN A 49 14.68 7.75 22.62
C ASN A 49 14.25 6.39 22.04
N PRO A 50 14.03 5.35 22.88
CA PRO A 50 13.63 4.02 22.41
C PRO A 50 12.35 3.96 21.56
N ASN A 51 11.46 4.97 21.66
CA ASN A 51 10.22 5.01 20.87
C ASN A 51 10.37 5.69 19.49
N SER A 52 11.57 6.19 19.19
CA SER A 52 11.93 6.79 17.90
C SER A 52 13.27 6.27 17.39
N GLU A 53 13.82 5.24 18.03
CA GLU A 53 14.95 4.48 17.53
C GLU A 53 14.57 3.88 16.16
N GLY A 54 15.46 4.08 15.19
CA GLY A 54 15.24 3.63 13.82
C GLY A 54 14.57 4.62 12.87
N MET A 55 14.20 5.81 13.34
CA MET A 55 13.76 6.86 12.44
C MET A 55 14.85 7.21 11.41
N SER A 56 14.41 7.42 10.17
CA SER A 56 15.22 8.04 9.11
C SER A 56 14.74 9.48 8.94
N VAL A 57 15.66 10.43 9.04
CA VAL A 57 15.38 11.87 8.96
C VAL A 57 16.20 12.49 7.83
N GLY A 58 15.55 13.32 7.04
CA GLY A 58 16.18 14.23 6.09
C GLY A 58 15.61 15.63 6.23
N TYR A 59 16.47 16.65 6.19
CA TYR A 59 16.02 18.03 6.12
C TYR A 59 16.97 18.91 5.33
N GLU A 60 16.42 20.02 4.83
CA GLU A 60 17.19 21.13 4.27
C GLU A 60 16.51 22.46 4.62
N VAL A 61 17.33 23.47 4.94
CA VAL A 61 16.94 24.85 5.19
C VAL A 61 17.76 25.74 4.26
N TYR A 62 17.09 26.58 3.49
CA TYR A 62 17.69 27.37 2.43
C TYR A 62 17.24 28.82 2.53
N SER A 63 18.19 29.75 2.40
CA SER A 63 17.92 31.18 2.35
C SER A 63 17.61 31.61 0.92
N LEU A 64 16.38 32.07 0.69
CA LEU A 64 15.93 32.56 -0.62
C LEU A 64 16.55 33.92 -0.95
N ASP A 65 16.89 34.73 0.07
CA ASP A 65 17.54 36.03 -0.13
C ASP A 65 19.04 35.90 -0.46
N ASP A 66 19.73 34.94 0.16
CA ASP A 66 21.18 34.76 0.01
C ASP A 66 21.56 33.69 -1.03
N ASP A 67 20.59 32.96 -1.60
CA ASP A 67 20.80 31.83 -2.53
C ASP A 67 21.78 30.80 -1.95
N LYS A 68 21.55 30.37 -0.69
CA LYS A 68 22.45 29.43 -0.02
C LYS A 68 21.73 28.51 0.98
N THR A 69 22.18 27.26 1.03
CA THR A 69 21.79 26.30 2.08
C THR A 69 22.38 26.71 3.43
N LEU A 70 21.53 26.87 4.44
CA LEU A 70 21.91 27.23 5.81
C LEU A 70 22.16 26.02 6.71
N ALA A 71 21.38 24.95 6.49
CA ALA A 71 21.53 23.69 7.21
C ALA A 71 20.96 22.54 6.37
N SER A 72 21.63 21.40 6.36
CA SER A 72 21.13 20.19 5.70
C SER A 72 21.58 18.93 6.42
N TYR A 73 20.75 17.89 6.32
CA TYR A 73 21.05 16.56 6.83
C TYR A 73 20.34 15.55 5.94
N HIS A 74 21.09 14.64 5.30
CA HIS A 74 20.54 13.65 4.36
C HIS A 74 19.62 14.28 3.29
N SER A 75 19.94 15.49 2.82
CA SER A 75 19.10 16.27 1.89
C SER A 75 18.87 15.58 0.55
N ASP A 76 19.77 14.68 0.16
CA ASP A 76 19.71 13.99 -1.13
C ASP A 76 19.04 12.61 -1.02
N LYS A 77 18.70 12.17 0.20
CA LYS A 77 17.95 10.94 0.43
C LYS A 77 16.49 11.17 0.09
N THR A 78 15.86 10.18 -0.52
CA THR A 78 14.44 10.23 -0.86
C THR A 78 13.62 9.53 0.21
N PHE A 79 12.46 10.08 0.51
CA PHE A 79 11.55 9.61 1.56
C PHE A 79 10.16 9.47 1.00
N VAL A 80 9.36 8.57 1.56
CA VAL A 80 7.91 8.59 1.33
C VAL A 80 7.38 9.92 1.89
N PRO A 81 6.80 10.80 1.05
CA PRO A 81 6.48 12.16 1.46
C PRO A 81 5.18 12.27 2.25
N ALA A 82 4.21 11.39 2.04
CA ALA A 82 2.82 11.67 2.38
C ALA A 82 2.32 12.98 1.72
N SER A 83 1.30 13.62 2.27
CA SER A 83 0.59 14.75 1.62
C SER A 83 1.36 16.06 1.38
N VAL A 84 2.67 16.16 1.68
CA VAL A 84 3.47 17.27 1.12
C VAL A 84 3.59 17.16 -0.40
N PHE A 85 3.36 15.97 -0.97
CA PHE A 85 3.39 15.72 -2.41
C PHE A 85 2.35 16.50 -3.22
N LYS A 86 1.23 16.87 -2.58
CA LYS A 86 0.20 17.75 -3.16
C LYS A 86 0.76 19.10 -3.64
N LEU A 87 1.93 19.53 -3.14
CA LEU A 87 2.60 20.73 -3.63
C LEU A 87 3.05 20.62 -5.09
N LEU A 88 3.34 19.41 -5.60
CA LEU A 88 3.65 19.21 -7.02
C LEU A 88 2.43 19.48 -7.91
N VAL A 89 1.28 18.91 -7.52
CA VAL A 89 -0.02 19.15 -8.19
C VAL A 89 -0.38 20.64 -8.12
N THR A 90 -0.21 21.25 -6.94
CA THR A 90 -0.50 22.68 -6.72
C THR A 90 0.37 23.56 -7.62
N ALA A 91 1.68 23.34 -7.66
CA ALA A 91 2.62 24.13 -8.47
C ALA A 91 2.31 24.06 -9.97
N ALA A 92 1.98 22.86 -10.47
CA ALA A 92 1.57 22.68 -11.87
C ALA A 92 0.23 23.37 -12.17
N ALA A 93 -0.77 23.22 -11.29
CA ALA A 93 -2.11 23.79 -11.49
C ALA A 93 -2.10 25.33 -11.47
N VAL A 94 -1.40 25.96 -10.51
CA VAL A 94 -1.32 27.43 -10.43
C VAL A 94 -0.61 28.02 -11.63
N SER A 95 0.42 27.34 -12.14
CA SER A 95 1.20 27.82 -13.29
C SER A 95 0.47 27.66 -14.62
N LYS A 96 -0.44 26.68 -14.73
CA LYS A 96 -1.17 26.40 -15.97
C LYS A 96 -2.52 27.08 -16.05
N TRP A 97 -3.22 27.26 -14.93
CA TRP A 97 -4.64 27.63 -14.95
C TRP A 97 -4.93 28.94 -14.22
N PRO A 98 -5.83 29.78 -14.78
CA PRO A 98 -6.23 31.02 -14.12
C PRO A 98 -7.06 30.72 -12.87
N LYS A 99 -6.92 31.58 -11.86
CA LYS A 99 -7.67 31.49 -10.59
C LYS A 99 -9.18 31.35 -10.73
N GLU A 100 -9.77 31.91 -11.79
CA GLU A 100 -11.22 31.93 -12.00
C GLU A 100 -11.76 30.73 -12.78
N MET A 101 -10.90 29.77 -13.11
CA MET A 101 -11.33 28.54 -13.76
C MET A 101 -12.37 27.82 -12.88
N THR A 102 -13.46 27.37 -13.49
CA THR A 102 -14.46 26.48 -12.89
C THR A 102 -14.54 25.18 -13.68
N ILE A 103 -15.12 24.16 -13.05
CA ILE A 103 -15.33 22.83 -13.61
C ILE A 103 -16.84 22.56 -13.65
N PRO A 104 -17.43 22.35 -14.84
CA PRO A 104 -18.86 22.20 -14.96
C PRO A 104 -19.33 20.77 -14.63
N THR A 105 -20.58 20.65 -14.17
CA THR A 105 -21.40 19.43 -14.26
C THR A 105 -22.63 19.75 -15.10
N LYS A 106 -22.91 18.93 -16.11
CA LYS A 106 -23.90 19.25 -17.15
C LYS A 106 -24.98 18.18 -17.25
N VAL A 107 -26.20 18.60 -17.57
CA VAL A 107 -27.31 17.70 -17.87
C VAL A 107 -27.76 17.89 -19.31
N PHE A 108 -27.89 16.77 -20.01
CA PHE A 108 -28.41 16.70 -21.37
C PHE A 108 -29.69 15.88 -21.41
N THR A 109 -30.46 16.02 -22.48
CA THR A 109 -31.61 15.15 -22.78
C THR A 109 -31.55 14.67 -24.23
N THR A 110 -31.92 13.42 -24.47
CA THR A 110 -32.17 12.89 -25.83
C THR A 110 -33.65 12.89 -26.16
N GLY A 111 -33.98 12.65 -27.43
CA GLY A 111 -35.37 12.55 -27.88
C GLY A 111 -36.15 13.87 -27.79
N ASN A 112 -37.48 13.75 -27.61
CA ASN A 112 -38.39 14.90 -27.68
C ASN A 112 -39.27 15.03 -26.43
N LEU A 113 -39.39 16.26 -25.93
CA LEU A 113 -40.35 16.65 -24.89
C LEU A 113 -41.71 16.94 -25.53
N SER A 114 -42.75 16.21 -25.11
CA SER A 114 -44.12 16.48 -25.57
C SER A 114 -44.73 17.72 -24.91
N ASN A 115 -45.77 18.29 -25.52
CA ASN A 115 -46.55 19.39 -24.94
C ASN A 115 -47.21 19.04 -23.58
N SER A 116 -47.31 17.75 -23.25
CA SER A 116 -47.84 17.26 -21.98
C SER A 116 -46.75 17.01 -20.93
N GLY A 117 -45.52 17.46 -21.16
CA GLY A 117 -44.40 17.31 -20.22
C GLY A 117 -43.78 15.92 -20.15
N VAL A 118 -43.90 15.11 -21.21
CA VAL A 118 -43.30 13.76 -21.27
C VAL A 118 -42.04 13.78 -22.14
N LEU A 119 -40.89 13.50 -21.54
CA LEU A 119 -39.63 13.29 -22.26
C LEU A 119 -39.58 11.87 -22.82
N ASN A 120 -39.61 11.74 -24.16
CA ASN A 120 -39.42 10.48 -24.87
C ASN A 120 -37.94 10.30 -25.25
N GLY A 121 -37.11 10.14 -24.23
CA GLY A 121 -35.67 9.97 -24.31
C GLY A 121 -35.08 9.89 -22.91
N ASP A 122 -33.76 9.97 -22.85
CA ASP A 122 -32.97 9.82 -21.64
C ASP A 122 -32.57 11.18 -21.06
N ILE A 123 -32.30 11.20 -19.76
CA ILE A 123 -31.58 12.29 -19.10
C ILE A 123 -30.12 11.83 -18.96
N ILE A 124 -29.16 12.65 -19.38
CA ILE A 124 -27.73 12.32 -19.28
C ILE A 124 -27.05 13.32 -18.33
N LEU A 125 -26.53 12.85 -17.20
CA LEU A 125 -25.73 13.63 -16.26
C LEU A 125 -24.24 13.40 -16.58
N LYS A 126 -23.53 14.46 -17.01
CA LYS A 126 -22.10 14.40 -17.35
C LYS A 126 -21.25 15.17 -16.36
N GLY A 127 -20.26 14.49 -15.78
CA GLY A 127 -19.23 15.09 -14.95
C GLY A 127 -17.95 15.39 -15.73
N PHE A 128 -17.28 16.48 -15.37
CA PHE A 128 -15.99 16.89 -15.93
C PHE A 128 -14.88 16.94 -14.88
N GLY A 129 -15.09 16.26 -13.75
CA GLY A 129 -14.12 16.19 -12.66
C GLY A 129 -14.23 17.29 -11.61
N ASP A 130 -15.43 17.82 -11.32
CA ASP A 130 -15.66 18.74 -10.20
C ASP A 130 -15.53 17.97 -8.87
N PRO A 131 -14.49 18.18 -8.05
CA PRO A 131 -14.36 17.48 -6.77
C PRO A 131 -15.34 18.00 -5.70
N THR A 132 -16.04 19.10 -5.98
CA THR A 132 -16.92 19.84 -5.05
C THR A 132 -18.41 19.63 -5.35
N LEU A 133 -18.77 18.60 -6.12
CA LEU A 133 -20.16 18.36 -6.48
C LEU A 133 -20.96 17.91 -5.24
N THR A 134 -21.86 18.76 -4.77
CA THR A 134 -22.69 18.48 -3.58
C THR A 134 -24.08 17.98 -3.95
N VAL A 135 -24.82 17.46 -2.96
CA VAL A 135 -26.22 17.04 -3.14
C VAL A 135 -27.12 18.23 -3.49
N GLU A 136 -26.84 19.43 -2.98
CA GLU A 136 -27.59 20.66 -3.29
C GLU A 136 -27.40 21.11 -4.74
N LYS A 137 -26.22 20.88 -5.31
CA LYS A 137 -25.96 21.12 -6.74
C LYS A 137 -26.76 20.15 -7.61
N LEU A 138 -26.90 18.88 -7.20
CA LEU A 138 -27.75 17.90 -7.88
C LEU A 138 -29.24 18.27 -7.80
N ASP A 139 -29.71 18.70 -6.63
CA ASP A 139 -31.07 19.23 -6.46
C ASP A 139 -31.31 20.48 -7.35
N THR A 140 -30.33 21.38 -7.45
CA THR A 140 -30.40 22.53 -8.36
C THR A 140 -30.54 22.10 -9.82
N LEU A 141 -29.78 21.10 -10.27
CA LEU A 141 -29.93 20.53 -11.61
C LEU A 141 -31.32 19.90 -11.80
N ALA A 142 -31.85 19.21 -10.79
CA ALA A 142 -33.18 18.57 -10.86
C ALA A 142 -34.30 19.63 -10.97
N LYS A 143 -34.21 20.71 -10.18
CA LYS A 143 -35.11 21.87 -10.25
C LYS A 143 -35.08 22.52 -11.63
N ASN A 144 -33.89 22.68 -12.22
CA ASN A 144 -33.75 23.23 -13.57
C ASN A 144 -34.43 22.34 -14.62
N LEU A 145 -34.36 21.01 -14.48
CA LEU A 145 -35.08 20.09 -15.37
C LEU A 145 -36.59 20.16 -15.21
N ALA A 146 -37.09 20.20 -13.96
CA ALA A 146 -38.52 20.35 -13.71
C ALA A 146 -39.06 21.67 -14.26
N ALA A 147 -38.28 22.76 -14.20
CA ALA A 147 -38.64 24.06 -14.75
C ALA A 147 -38.80 24.08 -16.28
N LEU A 148 -38.29 23.07 -17.00
CA LEU A 148 -38.53 22.88 -18.44
C LEU A 148 -39.93 22.31 -18.73
N GLY A 149 -40.73 22.02 -17.71
CA GLY A 149 -42.06 21.40 -17.83
C GLY A 149 -41.99 19.88 -17.98
N ILE A 150 -40.87 19.25 -17.64
CA ILE A 150 -40.75 17.79 -17.60
C ILE A 150 -41.45 17.29 -16.34
N HIS A 151 -42.41 16.38 -16.49
CA HIS A 151 -43.11 15.70 -15.39
C HIS A 151 -43.03 14.17 -15.50
N LYS A 152 -42.63 13.65 -16.67
CA LYS A 152 -42.41 12.22 -16.89
C LYS A 152 -41.26 11.96 -17.85
N VAL A 153 -40.44 10.96 -17.56
CA VAL A 153 -39.34 10.48 -18.41
C VAL A 153 -39.61 9.03 -18.82
N ASN A 154 -39.58 8.77 -20.13
CA ASN A 154 -39.79 7.42 -20.69
C ASN A 154 -38.50 6.62 -20.92
N GLY A 155 -37.34 7.28 -20.88
CA GLY A 155 -36.01 6.68 -20.95
C GLY A 155 -35.36 6.49 -19.58
N ASN A 156 -34.03 6.43 -19.59
CA ASN A 156 -33.15 6.16 -18.46
C ASN A 156 -32.48 7.44 -17.94
N VAL A 157 -31.80 7.31 -16.81
CA VAL A 157 -30.77 8.27 -16.38
C VAL A 157 -29.41 7.71 -16.77
N ILE A 158 -28.73 8.37 -17.71
CA ILE A 158 -27.39 8.00 -18.14
C ILE A 158 -26.38 8.82 -17.35
N VAL A 159 -25.38 8.17 -16.78
CA VAL A 159 -24.26 8.82 -16.09
C VAL A 159 -23.01 8.75 -16.98
N ASP A 160 -22.53 9.92 -17.38
CA ASP A 160 -21.35 10.10 -18.22
C ASP A 160 -20.17 10.60 -17.39
N GLU A 161 -19.27 9.67 -17.10
CA GLU A 161 -17.99 9.89 -16.43
C GLU A 161 -16.79 9.77 -17.37
N SER A 162 -17.03 9.73 -18.69
CA SER A 162 -16.00 9.43 -19.71
C SER A 162 -14.91 10.49 -19.85
N TYR A 163 -15.00 11.59 -19.10
CA TYR A 163 -13.95 12.60 -19.08
C TYR A 163 -12.67 12.10 -18.40
N PHE A 164 -12.79 11.15 -17.47
CA PHE A 164 -11.68 10.41 -16.86
C PHE A 164 -11.69 8.94 -17.27
N ASP A 165 -10.56 8.27 -17.03
CA ASP A 165 -10.45 6.83 -17.15
C ASP A 165 -11.28 6.08 -16.10
N ASN A 166 -11.28 4.75 -16.18
CA ASN A 166 -12.00 3.89 -15.25
C ASN A 166 -11.12 3.35 -14.10
N GLN A 167 -9.88 3.84 -13.93
CA GLN A 167 -9.04 3.46 -12.80
C GLN A 167 -9.48 4.23 -11.56
N ARG A 168 -10.16 3.56 -10.63
CA ARG A 168 -10.86 4.24 -9.52
C ARG A 168 -9.96 4.60 -8.35
N LEU A 169 -8.98 3.77 -8.06
CA LEU A 169 -8.06 3.94 -6.94
C LEU A 169 -6.64 4.21 -7.46
N GLY A 170 -5.82 4.88 -6.66
CA GLY A 170 -4.41 5.10 -6.98
C GLY A 170 -3.62 3.78 -7.03
N GLU A 171 -2.55 3.75 -7.81
CA GLU A 171 -1.64 2.59 -7.89
C GLU A 171 -0.98 2.35 -6.51
N ASP A 172 -0.88 1.07 -6.12
CA ASP A 172 -0.33 0.62 -4.83
C ASP A 172 -1.04 1.19 -3.57
N TRP A 173 -2.28 1.65 -3.69
CA TRP A 173 -3.11 1.96 -2.53
C TRP A 173 -3.51 0.70 -1.78
N MET A 174 -3.65 0.81 -0.46
CA MET A 174 -3.93 -0.34 0.39
C MET A 174 -5.41 -0.71 0.32
N TRP A 175 -5.72 -2.00 0.19
CA TRP A 175 -7.10 -2.47 0.03
C TRP A 175 -7.95 -2.17 1.28
N ASP A 176 -7.33 -2.22 2.46
CA ASP A 176 -7.95 -2.01 3.77
C ASP A 176 -8.20 -0.52 4.09
N ASP A 177 -7.64 0.39 3.29
CA ASP A 177 -7.93 1.82 3.38
C ASP A 177 -9.19 2.22 2.59
N GLU A 178 -9.61 1.40 1.62
CA GLU A 178 -10.72 1.70 0.70
C GLU A 178 -12.03 2.15 1.37
N PRO A 179 -12.43 1.62 2.55
CA PRO A 179 -13.66 2.05 3.23
C PRO A 179 -13.63 3.48 3.77
N TYR A 180 -12.44 4.10 3.89
CA TYR A 180 -12.23 5.40 4.53
C TYR A 180 -12.14 6.55 3.51
N SER A 181 -12.62 7.74 3.89
CA SER A 181 -12.78 8.88 2.99
C SER A 181 -11.47 9.36 2.33
N TYR A 182 -10.32 9.12 2.96
CA TYR A 182 -9.02 9.48 2.39
C TYR A 182 -8.57 8.55 1.25
N SER A 183 -9.23 7.42 1.02
CA SER A 183 -8.94 6.44 -0.05
C SER A 183 -10.13 6.28 -1.00
N THR A 184 -10.88 7.36 -1.20
CA THR A 184 -12.13 7.28 -1.97
C THR A 184 -11.87 7.08 -3.48
N GLN A 185 -12.70 6.24 -4.10
CA GLN A 185 -12.70 6.05 -5.55
C GLN A 185 -12.95 7.36 -6.33
N THR A 186 -12.16 7.55 -7.39
CA THR A 186 -12.24 8.70 -8.29
C THR A 186 -13.13 8.43 -9.50
N SER A 187 -13.85 9.46 -9.92
CA SER A 187 -14.67 9.50 -11.15
C SER A 187 -14.82 10.94 -11.58
N ALA A 188 -14.93 11.20 -12.88
CA ALA A 188 -15.27 12.54 -13.38
C ALA A 188 -16.66 13.02 -12.89
N LEU A 189 -17.52 12.10 -12.41
CA LEU A 189 -18.84 12.36 -11.86
C LEU A 189 -18.97 11.71 -10.48
N SER A 190 -18.79 12.52 -9.43
CA SER A 190 -18.75 12.04 -8.05
C SER A 190 -19.38 13.08 -7.12
N VAL A 191 -20.47 12.72 -6.44
CA VAL A 191 -21.12 13.59 -5.45
C VAL A 191 -20.55 13.35 -4.05
N ARG A 192 -20.34 14.42 -3.27
CA ARG A 192 -19.95 14.39 -1.84
C ARG A 192 -18.68 13.59 -1.58
N GLU A 193 -17.66 13.85 -2.40
CA GLU A 193 -16.41 13.09 -2.48
C GLU A 193 -16.61 11.57 -2.57
N ASN A 194 -17.77 11.08 -3.07
CA ASN A 194 -18.16 9.68 -3.12
C ASN A 194 -18.25 9.00 -1.73
N THR A 195 -18.85 9.69 -0.78
CA THR A 195 -19.07 9.19 0.58
C THR A 195 -20.53 9.27 1.04
N VAL A 196 -20.89 8.39 1.97
CA VAL A 196 -22.14 8.42 2.74
C VAL A 196 -21.85 8.51 4.24
N ASN A 197 -22.79 9.07 5.00
CA ASN A 197 -22.82 8.98 6.45
C ASN A 197 -23.66 7.78 6.87
N VAL A 198 -23.09 6.91 7.70
CA VAL A 198 -23.75 5.77 8.34
C VAL A 198 -23.98 6.12 9.80
N THR A 199 -25.24 6.22 10.22
CA THR A 199 -25.61 6.55 11.61
C THR A 199 -26.29 5.37 12.28
N VAL A 200 -25.74 4.94 13.42
CA VAL A 200 -26.23 3.82 14.24
C VAL A 200 -26.91 4.37 15.50
N HIS A 201 -28.19 4.06 15.66
CA HIS A 201 -28.98 4.40 16.85
C HIS A 201 -29.25 3.16 17.70
N PRO A 202 -29.19 3.27 19.05
CA PRO A 202 -29.54 2.16 19.92
C PRO A 202 -30.95 1.61 19.64
N GLY A 203 -31.11 0.29 19.78
CA GLY A 203 -32.39 -0.40 19.74
C GLY A 203 -33.33 0.05 20.87
N LYS A 204 -34.60 -0.37 20.81
CA LYS A 204 -35.60 0.04 21.81
C LYS A 204 -35.33 -0.61 23.16
N GLU A 205 -34.82 -1.83 23.18
CA GLU A 205 -34.46 -2.56 24.40
C GLU A 205 -33.01 -3.09 24.36
N ILE A 206 -32.47 -3.42 25.54
CA ILE A 206 -31.17 -4.10 25.65
C ILE A 206 -31.28 -5.50 25.01
N GLY A 207 -30.29 -5.86 24.19
CA GLY A 207 -30.24 -7.11 23.44
C GLY A 207 -30.78 -7.02 22.02
N GLU A 208 -31.55 -5.98 21.68
CA GLU A 208 -32.02 -5.74 20.31
C GLU A 208 -30.92 -5.21 19.39
N SER A 209 -31.03 -5.48 18.09
CA SER A 209 -30.17 -4.85 17.09
C SER A 209 -30.41 -3.34 17.02
N PRO A 210 -29.36 -2.52 16.88
CA PRO A 210 -29.51 -1.08 16.68
C PRO A 210 -30.11 -0.77 15.31
N THR A 211 -30.67 0.42 15.14
CA THR A 211 -31.14 0.89 13.81
C THR A 211 -29.98 1.56 13.08
N VAL A 212 -29.83 1.29 11.78
CA VAL A 212 -28.79 1.88 10.92
C VAL A 212 -29.48 2.72 9.85
N THR A 213 -29.00 3.94 9.66
CA THR A 213 -29.47 4.88 8.62
C THR A 213 -28.30 5.34 7.77
N ILE A 214 -28.56 5.62 6.50
CA ILE A 214 -27.56 6.01 5.49
C ILE A 214 -28.03 7.31 4.83
N ASP A 215 -27.09 8.22 4.62
CA ASP A 215 -27.32 9.50 3.94
C ASP A 215 -26.13 9.85 3.02
N PRO A 216 -26.35 10.17 1.72
CA PRO A 216 -27.61 10.10 0.96
C PRO A 216 -27.91 8.70 0.38
N ALA A 217 -29.05 8.58 -0.33
CA ALA A 217 -29.48 7.40 -1.10
C ALA A 217 -29.41 6.05 -0.34
N PRO A 218 -30.20 5.87 0.74
CA PRO A 218 -30.12 4.68 1.59
C PRO A 218 -30.43 3.37 0.86
N ASP A 219 -31.27 3.41 -0.19
CA ASP A 219 -31.67 2.22 -0.96
C ASP A 219 -30.62 1.78 -1.98
N TYR A 220 -29.55 2.56 -2.19
CA TYR A 220 -28.42 2.18 -3.05
C TYR A 220 -27.49 1.15 -2.36
N LEU A 221 -27.46 1.16 -1.03
CA LEU A 221 -26.60 0.29 -0.22
C LEU A 221 -27.40 -0.81 0.47
N THR A 222 -26.77 -1.98 0.63
CA THR A 222 -27.29 -3.04 1.50
C THR A 222 -26.67 -2.92 2.89
N VAL A 223 -27.46 -3.10 3.96
CA VAL A 223 -26.94 -3.08 5.34
C VAL A 223 -26.96 -4.47 5.96
N VAL A 224 -25.80 -4.95 6.40
CA VAL A 224 -25.64 -6.18 7.18
C VAL A 224 -25.37 -5.81 8.64
N ASN A 225 -26.43 -5.82 9.44
CA ASN A 225 -26.36 -5.41 10.85
C ASN A 225 -26.24 -6.62 11.80
N LYS A 226 -25.01 -6.86 12.27
CA LYS A 226 -24.65 -7.85 13.29
C LYS A 226 -24.45 -7.22 14.68
N ALA A 227 -24.65 -5.91 14.83
CA ALA A 227 -24.43 -5.20 16.10
C ALA A 227 -25.57 -5.42 17.11
N LYS A 228 -25.29 -5.12 18.38
CA LYS A 228 -26.26 -5.27 19.49
C LYS A 228 -26.33 -4.03 20.38
N THR A 229 -27.52 -3.78 20.90
CA THR A 229 -27.75 -2.76 21.93
C THR A 229 -27.43 -3.33 23.31
N VAL A 230 -26.61 -2.64 24.09
CA VAL A 230 -26.17 -3.07 25.44
C VAL A 230 -26.55 -2.03 26.49
N ALA A 231 -26.41 -2.36 27.78
CA ALA A 231 -26.59 -1.38 28.84
C ALA A 231 -25.52 -0.26 28.78
N GLY A 232 -25.84 0.93 29.29
CA GLY A 232 -24.90 2.06 29.37
C GLY A 232 -24.98 3.03 28.18
N SER A 233 -23.96 3.87 28.02
CA SER A 233 -23.90 4.98 27.06
C SER A 233 -22.66 4.96 26.15
N ASN A 234 -21.90 3.86 26.13
CA ASN A 234 -20.70 3.74 25.30
C ASN A 234 -21.02 3.01 23.98
N ALA A 235 -20.22 3.25 22.95
CA ALA A 235 -20.27 2.49 21.69
C ALA A 235 -18.90 1.87 21.43
N SER A 236 -18.92 0.63 20.94
CA SER A 236 -17.75 -0.09 20.42
C SER A 236 -18.22 -0.79 19.15
N LEU A 237 -18.36 -0.01 18.08
CA LEU A 237 -18.90 -0.43 16.79
C LEU A 237 -17.79 -0.52 15.75
N THR A 238 -17.88 -1.54 14.90
CA THR A 238 -17.17 -1.58 13.62
C THR A 238 -18.21 -1.36 12.53
N ILE A 239 -18.04 -0.30 11.74
CA ILE A 239 -18.85 0.00 10.56
C ILE A 239 -17.89 -0.09 9.39
N ASP A 240 -18.16 -0.92 8.41
CA ASP A 240 -17.26 -1.12 7.28
C ASP A 240 -18.03 -1.31 5.97
N ARG A 241 -17.37 -1.13 4.83
CA ARG A 241 -17.92 -1.46 3.51
C ARG A 241 -17.26 -2.72 3.00
N THR A 242 -18.06 -3.72 2.67
CA THR A 242 -17.57 -4.98 2.10
C THR A 242 -16.75 -4.71 0.82
N LEU A 243 -15.58 -5.35 0.72
CA LEU A 243 -14.63 -5.18 -0.37
C LEU A 243 -15.29 -5.26 -1.75
N GLY A 244 -15.06 -4.26 -2.60
CA GLY A 244 -15.60 -4.21 -3.96
C GLY A 244 -17.13 -4.15 -4.07
N LYS A 245 -17.87 -3.96 -2.97
CA LYS A 245 -19.34 -3.98 -2.94
C LYS A 245 -19.90 -2.71 -2.26
N ASN A 246 -21.18 -2.44 -2.52
CA ASN A 246 -21.98 -1.42 -1.82
C ASN A 246 -22.81 -2.04 -0.70
N GLU A 247 -22.14 -2.77 0.19
CA GLU A 247 -22.72 -3.39 1.38
C GLU A 247 -22.03 -2.83 2.63
N ILE A 248 -22.80 -2.27 3.57
CA ILE A 248 -22.31 -1.76 4.85
C ILE A 248 -22.50 -2.83 5.93
N ALA A 249 -21.39 -3.35 6.45
CA ALA A 249 -21.38 -4.28 7.57
C ALA A 249 -21.24 -3.50 8.89
N VAL A 250 -22.16 -3.73 9.82
CA VAL A 250 -22.15 -3.11 11.16
C VAL A 250 -22.08 -4.20 12.21
N SER A 251 -21.07 -4.16 13.09
CA SER A 251 -20.89 -5.12 14.18
C SER A 251 -20.46 -4.42 15.47
N GLY A 252 -20.38 -5.18 16.58
CA GLY A 252 -20.04 -4.64 17.89
C GLY A 252 -21.26 -4.23 18.72
N THR A 253 -21.11 -3.24 19.59
CA THR A 253 -22.15 -2.86 20.57
C THR A 253 -22.38 -1.35 20.68
N ILE A 254 -23.61 -0.96 20.99
CA ILE A 254 -23.98 0.42 21.30
C ILE A 254 -24.86 0.48 22.56
N GLY A 255 -24.54 1.40 23.47
CA GLY A 255 -25.25 1.57 24.73
C GLY A 255 -26.67 2.10 24.54
N LYS A 256 -27.64 1.57 25.30
CA LYS A 256 -29.05 1.99 25.26
C LYS A 256 -29.25 3.49 25.52
N ASN A 257 -28.37 4.09 26.31
CA ASN A 257 -28.36 5.50 26.65
C ASN A 257 -27.29 6.28 25.86
N TYR A 258 -26.87 5.78 24.69
CA TYR A 258 -26.02 6.55 23.78
C TYR A 258 -26.75 7.82 23.32
N SER A 259 -25.98 8.79 22.80
CA SER A 259 -26.51 10.05 22.27
C SER A 259 -27.72 9.84 21.34
N ALA A 260 -28.74 10.70 21.49
CA ALA A 260 -29.93 10.70 20.62
C ALA A 260 -29.57 10.92 19.13
N ASN A 261 -28.47 11.61 18.86
CA ASN A 261 -27.97 11.84 17.50
C ASN A 261 -27.36 10.57 16.87
N GLY A 262 -27.21 9.48 17.63
CA GLY A 262 -26.59 8.25 17.15
C GLY A 262 -25.06 8.33 17.09
N TYR A 263 -24.46 7.22 16.69
CA TYR A 263 -23.04 7.11 16.37
C TYR A 263 -22.88 7.17 14.85
N THR A 264 -22.26 8.23 14.33
CA THR A 264 -22.12 8.47 12.89
C THR A 264 -20.67 8.28 12.45
N LEU A 265 -20.46 7.57 11.35
CA LEU A 265 -19.19 7.49 10.62
C LEU A 265 -19.43 7.67 9.12
N THR A 266 -18.42 8.18 8.42
CA THR A 266 -18.42 8.33 6.96
C THR A 266 -17.80 7.10 6.30
N ARG A 267 -18.41 6.59 5.23
CA ARG A 267 -17.87 5.47 4.43
C ARG A 267 -17.92 5.78 2.94
N THR A 268 -16.94 5.26 2.21
CA THR A 268 -16.85 5.42 0.76
C THR A 268 -17.89 4.56 0.05
N ILE A 269 -18.10 4.82 -1.24
CA ILE A 269 -18.98 4.05 -2.12
C ILE A 269 -18.16 3.40 -3.23
N HIS A 270 -18.53 2.17 -3.60
CA HIS A 270 -18.02 1.52 -4.80
C HIS A 270 -18.77 2.02 -6.04
N ASP A 271 -18.02 2.40 -7.08
CA ASP A 271 -18.53 2.92 -8.35
C ASP A 271 -19.29 4.26 -8.22
N PRO A 272 -18.58 5.41 -8.26
CA PRO A 272 -19.15 6.72 -7.89
C PRO A 272 -20.23 7.27 -8.82
N ALA A 273 -20.13 7.00 -10.12
CA ALA A 273 -21.03 7.63 -11.10
C ALA A 273 -22.46 7.09 -10.99
N PRO A 274 -22.72 5.77 -10.91
CA PRO A 274 -24.07 5.25 -10.65
C PRO A 274 -24.66 5.72 -9.32
N PHE A 275 -23.85 5.84 -8.27
CA PHE A 275 -24.29 6.43 -7.00
C PHE A 275 -24.75 7.88 -7.18
N THR A 276 -23.94 8.70 -7.86
CA THR A 276 -24.29 10.09 -8.20
C THR A 276 -25.57 10.17 -9.01
N GLY A 277 -25.75 9.28 -10.00
CA GLY A 277 -26.99 9.16 -10.77
C GLY A 277 -28.21 8.76 -9.93
N THR A 278 -28.00 7.98 -8.87
CA THR A 278 -29.06 7.56 -7.93
C THR A 278 -29.52 8.75 -7.10
N VAL A 279 -28.58 9.46 -6.47
CA VAL A 279 -28.89 10.69 -5.72
C VAL A 279 -29.58 11.73 -6.60
N PHE A 280 -29.11 11.91 -7.84
CA PHE A 280 -29.74 12.83 -8.79
C PHE A 280 -31.16 12.41 -9.17
N ARG A 281 -31.40 11.11 -9.38
CA ARG A 281 -32.73 10.57 -9.67
C ARG A 281 -33.69 10.77 -8.50
N ASP A 282 -33.23 10.60 -7.27
CA ASP A 282 -34.04 10.85 -6.07
C ASP A 282 -34.51 12.31 -6.05
N PHE A 283 -33.62 13.27 -6.31
CA PHE A 283 -34.02 14.68 -6.43
C PHE A 283 -34.97 14.95 -7.61
N LEU A 284 -34.80 14.30 -8.78
CA LEU A 284 -35.76 14.43 -9.88
C LEU A 284 -37.16 13.97 -9.44
N ILE A 285 -37.25 12.87 -8.68
CA ILE A 285 -38.52 12.36 -8.13
C ILE A 285 -39.10 13.35 -7.11
N GLU A 286 -38.28 13.92 -6.23
CA GLU A 286 -38.70 14.96 -5.28
C GLU A 286 -39.25 16.22 -5.97
N GLN A 287 -38.69 16.60 -7.12
CA GLN A 287 -39.20 17.70 -7.96
C GLN A 287 -40.48 17.31 -8.75
N GLY A 288 -41.03 16.11 -8.53
CA GLY A 288 -42.27 15.63 -9.15
C GLY A 288 -42.10 14.98 -10.52
N ILE A 289 -40.86 14.66 -10.95
CA ILE A 289 -40.61 13.96 -12.21
C ILE A 289 -40.77 12.45 -11.99
N THR A 290 -41.70 11.86 -12.72
CA THR A 290 -41.93 10.41 -12.69
C THR A 290 -41.16 9.68 -13.79
N PHE A 291 -40.82 8.41 -13.58
CA PHE A 291 -40.15 7.58 -14.57
C PHE A 291 -41.05 6.46 -15.06
N LYS A 292 -40.87 6.02 -16.31
CA LYS A 292 -41.51 4.80 -16.82
C LYS A 292 -41.06 3.59 -16.01
N ASN A 293 -41.95 2.62 -15.85
CA ASN A 293 -41.59 1.34 -15.25
C ASN A 293 -40.38 0.74 -15.98
N LYS A 294 -39.37 0.32 -15.21
CA LYS A 294 -38.06 -0.20 -15.65
C LYS A 294 -37.02 0.83 -16.10
N SER A 295 -37.26 2.14 -15.97
CA SER A 295 -36.17 3.11 -16.14
C SER A 295 -35.05 2.85 -15.13
N THR A 296 -33.82 2.75 -15.64
CA THR A 296 -32.60 2.40 -14.92
C THR A 296 -31.63 3.58 -14.86
N ILE A 297 -30.60 3.43 -14.04
CA ILE A 297 -29.41 4.29 -14.07
C ILE A 297 -28.33 3.49 -14.79
N GLU A 298 -27.77 4.05 -15.86
CA GLU A 298 -26.83 3.34 -16.74
C GLU A 298 -25.60 4.19 -17.01
N LYS A 299 -24.43 3.56 -17.07
CA LYS A 299 -23.23 4.22 -17.56
C LYS A 299 -23.33 4.40 -19.07
N GLY A 300 -22.91 5.56 -19.56
CA GLY A 300 -22.85 5.83 -20.98
C GLY A 300 -22.07 7.10 -21.28
N SER A 301 -22.14 7.55 -22.53
CA SER A 301 -21.58 8.82 -22.94
C SER A 301 -22.69 9.71 -23.48
N VAL A 302 -22.49 11.03 -23.42
CA VAL A 302 -23.37 11.99 -24.09
C VAL A 302 -23.51 11.62 -25.56
N ALA A 303 -24.75 11.34 -25.98
CA ALA A 303 -25.07 10.98 -27.35
C ALA A 303 -24.94 12.19 -28.29
N ASP A 304 -24.67 11.92 -29.56
CA ASP A 304 -24.47 12.96 -30.59
C ASP A 304 -25.70 13.87 -30.78
N ASP A 305 -26.92 13.36 -30.54
CA ASP A 305 -28.18 14.09 -30.65
C ASP A 305 -28.64 14.73 -29.32
N ALA A 306 -27.87 14.57 -28.25
CA ALA A 306 -28.23 15.06 -26.93
C ALA A 306 -28.16 16.60 -26.85
N ARG A 307 -29.15 17.20 -26.19
CA ARG A 307 -29.26 18.66 -26.02
C ARG A 307 -28.89 19.04 -24.60
N LEU A 308 -27.98 20.02 -24.43
CA LEU A 308 -27.66 20.59 -23.12
C LEU A 308 -28.88 21.35 -22.59
N VAL A 309 -29.32 21.03 -21.38
CA VAL A 309 -30.53 21.63 -20.77
C VAL A 309 -30.27 22.29 -19.42
N ALA A 310 -29.24 21.87 -18.68
CA ALA A 310 -28.85 22.50 -17.43
C ALA A 310 -27.35 22.31 -17.17
N ALA A 311 -26.77 23.20 -16.37
CA ALA A 311 -25.40 23.08 -15.88
C ALA A 311 -25.26 23.76 -14.51
N VAL A 312 -24.31 23.28 -13.73
CA VAL A 312 -23.78 23.93 -12.51
C VAL A 312 -22.26 23.98 -12.62
N GLU A 313 -21.65 24.98 -11.99
CA GLU A 313 -20.21 25.18 -11.97
C GLU A 313 -19.65 24.87 -10.57
N SER A 314 -18.42 24.40 -10.51
CA SER A 314 -17.64 24.36 -9.28
C SER A 314 -17.39 25.77 -8.72
N PRO A 315 -16.97 25.91 -7.45
CA PRO A 315 -16.22 27.08 -7.01
C PRO A 315 -14.98 27.33 -7.89
N LYS A 316 -14.36 28.48 -7.71
CA LYS A 316 -13.15 28.84 -8.45
C LYS A 316 -12.00 27.90 -8.08
N LEU A 317 -11.08 27.69 -9.03
CA LEU A 317 -9.92 26.82 -8.85
C LEU A 317 -9.14 27.12 -7.56
N ASP A 318 -8.96 28.39 -7.21
CA ASP A 318 -8.22 28.77 -6.01
C ASP A 318 -8.95 28.33 -4.72
N ASP A 319 -10.29 28.29 -4.71
CA ASP A 319 -11.05 27.75 -3.56
C ASP A 319 -10.86 26.22 -3.46
N ILE A 320 -10.84 25.53 -4.61
CA ILE A 320 -10.59 24.08 -4.70
C ILE A 320 -9.17 23.74 -4.23
N LEU A 321 -8.16 24.50 -4.67
CA LEU A 321 -6.77 24.35 -4.24
C LEU A 321 -6.61 24.68 -2.75
N THR A 322 -7.32 25.69 -2.24
CA THR A 322 -7.33 26.02 -0.81
C THR A 322 -7.81 24.82 0.02
N GLU A 323 -8.95 24.22 -0.33
CA GLU A 323 -9.47 23.04 0.35
C GLU A 323 -8.46 21.88 0.31
N MET A 324 -7.95 21.55 -0.89
CA MET A 324 -6.97 20.48 -1.10
C MET A 324 -5.72 20.66 -0.22
N VAL A 325 -5.16 21.86 -0.17
CA VAL A 325 -3.86 22.11 0.48
C VAL A 325 -4.03 22.32 1.99
N LYS A 326 -5.07 23.06 2.42
CA LYS A 326 -5.31 23.39 3.84
C LYS A 326 -5.84 22.19 4.63
N GLU A 327 -6.84 21.49 4.11
CA GLU A 327 -7.45 20.32 4.75
C GLU A 327 -6.77 19.00 4.34
N SER A 328 -5.86 19.06 3.37
CA SER A 328 -5.05 17.92 2.91
C SER A 328 -5.85 16.83 2.21
N ASP A 329 -6.90 17.20 1.49
CA ASP A 329 -7.85 16.26 0.90
C ASP A 329 -7.24 15.46 -0.27
N ASN A 330 -7.26 14.13 -0.16
CA ASN A 330 -6.72 13.20 -1.17
C ASN A 330 -7.59 13.14 -2.41
N PHE A 331 -8.92 13.15 -2.26
CA PHE A 331 -9.85 13.08 -3.37
C PHE A 331 -9.66 14.29 -4.30
N TYR A 332 -9.50 15.49 -3.75
CA TYR A 332 -9.24 16.70 -4.53
C TYR A 332 -7.93 16.62 -5.30
N ALA A 333 -6.86 16.09 -4.68
CA ALA A 333 -5.56 15.96 -5.32
C ALA A 333 -5.58 14.97 -6.50
N GLU A 334 -6.24 13.82 -6.34
CA GLU A 334 -6.37 12.86 -7.44
C GLU A 334 -7.26 13.40 -8.58
N MET A 335 -8.37 14.05 -8.24
CA MET A 335 -9.28 14.66 -9.21
C MET A 335 -8.58 15.76 -10.03
N LEU A 336 -7.81 16.63 -9.37
CA LEU A 336 -7.02 17.67 -10.06
C LEU A 336 -5.88 17.09 -10.89
N THR A 337 -5.25 16.01 -10.44
CA THR A 337 -4.22 15.30 -11.21
C THR A 337 -4.81 14.73 -12.50
N LYS A 338 -5.95 14.03 -12.42
CA LYS A 338 -6.65 13.54 -13.63
C LYS A 338 -7.13 14.68 -14.52
N LEU A 339 -7.56 15.80 -13.94
CA LEU A 339 -7.96 16.99 -14.70
C LEU A 339 -6.79 17.61 -15.47
N LEU A 340 -5.58 17.65 -14.89
CA LEU A 340 -4.36 18.06 -15.60
C LEU A 340 -4.15 17.19 -16.84
N GLY A 341 -4.29 15.87 -16.69
CA GLY A 341 -4.24 14.93 -17.82
C GLY A 341 -5.35 15.16 -18.85
N ALA A 342 -6.60 15.35 -18.41
CA ALA A 342 -7.77 15.52 -19.28
C ALA A 342 -7.73 16.81 -20.13
N LYS A 343 -6.95 17.80 -19.72
CA LYS A 343 -6.76 19.06 -20.48
C LYS A 343 -5.73 18.93 -21.59
N GLU A 344 -4.84 17.95 -21.52
CA GLU A 344 -3.72 17.73 -22.46
C GLU A 344 -3.88 16.41 -23.26
N SER A 345 -4.89 15.59 -22.92
CA SER A 345 -5.20 14.29 -23.53
C SER A 345 -6.70 14.14 -23.79
N VAL A 346 -7.11 13.11 -24.55
CA VAL A 346 -8.53 12.84 -24.85
C VAL A 346 -9.32 12.41 -23.60
N VAL A 347 -8.65 11.69 -22.69
CA VAL A 347 -9.22 11.17 -21.43
C VAL A 347 -8.24 11.50 -20.30
N GLY A 348 -8.75 11.95 -19.15
CA GLY A 348 -7.93 12.19 -17.96
C GLY A 348 -7.58 10.90 -17.23
N SER A 349 -6.29 10.67 -17.00
CA SER A 349 -5.78 9.59 -16.18
C SER A 349 -4.75 10.13 -15.18
N THR A 350 -4.52 9.39 -14.09
CA THR A 350 -3.49 9.76 -13.12
C THR A 350 -2.12 9.79 -13.81
N ALA A 351 -1.80 8.79 -14.62
CA ALA A 351 -0.56 8.75 -15.40
C ALA A 351 -0.39 9.97 -16.32
N ALA A 352 -1.42 10.36 -17.07
CA ALA A 352 -1.35 11.55 -17.92
C ALA A 352 -1.18 12.84 -17.10
N GLY A 353 -1.84 12.93 -15.94
CA GLY A 353 -1.66 14.04 -15.00
C GLY A 353 -0.22 14.14 -14.47
N ILE A 354 0.37 13.01 -14.10
CA ILE A 354 1.74 12.91 -13.62
C ILE A 354 2.73 13.34 -14.71
N GLU A 355 2.52 12.94 -15.97
CA GLU A 355 3.34 13.42 -17.09
C GLU A 355 3.27 14.95 -17.26
N VAL A 356 2.08 15.54 -17.05
CA VAL A 356 1.92 17.01 -17.10
C VAL A 356 2.68 17.68 -15.95
N ILE A 357 2.62 17.11 -14.75
CA ILE A 357 3.36 17.62 -13.58
C ILE A 357 4.86 17.46 -13.79
N HIS A 358 5.33 16.27 -14.20
CA HIS A 358 6.73 15.97 -14.48
C HIS A 358 7.30 16.92 -15.54
N HIS A 359 6.59 17.13 -16.65
CA HIS A 359 7.01 18.10 -17.67
C HIS A 359 7.13 19.52 -17.13
N PHE A 360 6.23 19.93 -16.23
CA PHE A 360 6.32 21.23 -15.58
C PHE A 360 7.54 21.31 -14.64
N LEU A 361 7.74 20.31 -13.79
CA LEU A 361 8.87 20.27 -12.85
C LEU A 361 10.22 20.30 -13.58
N VAL A 362 10.39 19.49 -14.61
CA VAL A 362 11.63 19.42 -15.40
C VAL A 362 11.81 20.66 -16.27
N ASN A 363 10.85 20.97 -17.15
CA ASN A 363 11.06 21.98 -18.19
C ASN A 363 10.90 23.42 -17.70
N ASN A 364 10.11 23.66 -16.65
CA ASN A 364 9.86 24.99 -16.14
C ASN A 364 10.67 25.30 -14.88
N LEU A 365 10.94 24.31 -14.03
CA LEU A 365 11.63 24.51 -12.75
C LEU A 365 13.03 23.87 -12.69
N GLY A 366 13.43 23.08 -13.70
CA GLY A 366 14.76 22.43 -13.72
C GLY A 366 14.93 21.30 -12.70
N LEU A 367 13.83 20.76 -12.16
CA LEU A 367 13.85 19.65 -11.21
C LEU A 367 13.90 18.31 -11.96
N GLU A 368 15.10 17.78 -12.17
CA GLU A 368 15.35 16.57 -12.99
C GLU A 368 15.53 15.27 -12.19
N ASP A 369 15.88 15.36 -10.90
CA ASP A 369 16.20 14.19 -10.07
C ASP A 369 15.67 14.32 -8.63
N GLY A 370 15.87 13.26 -7.84
CA GLY A 370 15.52 13.26 -6.42
C GLY A 370 14.04 13.07 -6.11
N PHE A 371 13.20 12.71 -7.10
CA PHE A 371 11.80 12.34 -6.87
C PHE A 371 11.27 11.29 -7.86
N ILE A 372 10.21 10.60 -7.47
CA ILE A 372 9.34 9.78 -8.32
C ILE A 372 7.90 9.94 -7.82
N GLN A 373 6.97 10.11 -8.76
CA GLN A 373 5.55 10.34 -8.52
C GLN A 373 4.70 9.23 -9.13
N LYS A 374 3.75 8.71 -8.34
CA LYS A 374 2.82 7.63 -8.66
C LYS A 374 1.36 8.01 -8.42
N ASP A 375 1.08 8.95 -7.53
CA ASP A 375 -0.25 9.55 -7.38
C ASP A 375 -0.19 11.08 -7.18
N GLY A 376 -1.36 11.72 -7.05
CA GLY A 376 -1.45 13.17 -6.80
C GLY A 376 -1.44 13.56 -5.32
N SER A 377 -1.84 12.65 -4.44
CA SER A 377 -2.16 12.93 -3.05
C SER A 377 -1.01 12.67 -2.06
N GLY A 378 -0.02 11.86 -2.45
CA GLY A 378 1.01 11.31 -1.59
C GLY A 378 0.57 10.10 -0.77
N LEU A 379 -0.54 9.43 -1.11
CA LEU A 379 -1.06 8.31 -0.32
C LEU A 379 -0.31 7.01 -0.60
N THR A 380 0.10 6.80 -1.85
CA THR A 380 0.95 5.66 -2.21
C THR A 380 2.32 5.75 -1.54
N ARG A 381 2.83 4.59 -1.11
CA ARG A 381 4.16 4.48 -0.51
C ARG A 381 5.28 4.39 -1.55
N LEU A 382 4.95 4.37 -2.83
CA LEU A 382 5.91 4.44 -3.94
C LEU A 382 6.31 5.87 -4.31
N ASP A 383 5.60 6.87 -3.80
CA ASP A 383 6.05 8.25 -3.95
C ASP A 383 7.31 8.44 -3.13
N HIS A 384 8.35 8.99 -3.76
CA HIS A 384 9.58 9.33 -3.09
C HIS A 384 10.06 10.70 -3.54
N ILE A 385 10.59 11.48 -2.61
CA ILE A 385 11.17 12.79 -2.91
C ILE A 385 12.18 13.18 -1.83
N SER A 386 13.24 13.88 -2.22
CA SER A 386 14.29 14.34 -1.30
C SER A 386 13.99 15.72 -0.71
N PRO A 387 14.52 16.05 0.48
CA PRO A 387 14.45 17.41 1.00
C PRO A 387 14.98 18.44 0.00
N HIS A 388 16.07 18.12 -0.71
CA HIS A 388 16.67 18.99 -1.71
C HIS A 388 15.74 19.26 -2.91
N ALA A 389 15.12 18.22 -3.46
CA ALA A 389 14.16 18.36 -4.55
C ALA A 389 12.96 19.25 -4.15
N TYR A 390 12.52 19.16 -2.88
CA TYR A 390 11.51 20.08 -2.36
C TYR A 390 12.01 21.52 -2.24
N ILE A 391 13.25 21.74 -1.80
CA ILE A 391 13.82 23.09 -1.75
C ILE A 391 13.89 23.68 -3.16
N GLN A 392 14.29 22.90 -4.17
CA GLN A 392 14.31 23.36 -5.56
C GLN A 392 12.91 23.75 -6.06
N LEU A 393 11.87 22.96 -5.75
CA LEU A 393 10.48 23.32 -6.02
C LEU A 393 10.09 24.64 -5.34
N LEU A 394 10.34 24.76 -4.03
CA LEU A 394 9.95 25.93 -3.24
C LEU A 394 10.69 27.19 -3.67
N ASN A 395 11.98 27.09 -3.98
CA ASN A 395 12.79 28.19 -4.49
C ASN A 395 12.25 28.66 -5.85
N SER A 396 12.04 27.73 -6.77
CA SER A 396 11.55 28.05 -8.12
C SER A 396 10.15 28.68 -8.11
N MET A 397 9.26 28.21 -7.23
CA MET A 397 7.93 28.83 -7.07
C MET A 397 8.02 30.21 -6.42
N TYR A 398 9.01 30.46 -5.57
CA TYR A 398 9.23 31.76 -4.95
C TYR A 398 9.79 32.81 -5.93
N ASP A 399 10.65 32.39 -6.85
CA ASP A 399 11.21 33.26 -7.89
C ASP A 399 10.24 33.53 -9.05
N GLY A 400 9.22 32.67 -9.19
CA GLY A 400 8.24 32.74 -10.27
C GLY A 400 7.14 33.80 -10.09
N PRO A 401 6.41 34.14 -11.17
CA PRO A 401 5.30 35.10 -11.11
C PRO A 401 4.10 34.61 -10.27
N GLU A 402 4.00 33.30 -10.03
CA GLU A 402 2.92 32.69 -9.25
C GLU A 402 3.21 32.60 -7.74
N ARG A 403 4.32 33.18 -7.26
CA ARG A 403 4.76 33.11 -5.84
C ARG A 403 3.63 33.35 -4.86
N ASP A 404 3.03 34.53 -4.91
CA ASP A 404 2.07 34.97 -3.89
C ASP A 404 0.80 34.09 -3.92
N ARG A 405 0.42 33.62 -5.11
CA ARG A 405 -0.70 32.70 -5.30
C ARG A 405 -0.38 31.33 -4.70
N PHE A 406 0.78 30.75 -5.01
CA PHE A 406 1.21 29.46 -4.47
C PHE A 406 1.31 29.46 -2.93
N ILE A 407 1.94 30.48 -2.35
CA ILE A 407 2.10 30.61 -0.90
C ILE A 407 0.75 30.73 -0.19
N SER A 408 -0.24 31.39 -0.81
CA SER A 408 -1.55 31.64 -0.18
C SER A 408 -2.31 30.37 0.22
N PHE A 409 -2.05 29.24 -0.45
CA PHE A 409 -2.70 27.96 -0.17
C PHE A 409 -2.11 27.23 1.04
N LEU A 410 -0.88 27.56 1.47
CA LEU A 410 -0.17 26.82 2.50
C LEU A 410 -0.78 27.04 3.90
N PRO A 411 -1.01 25.98 4.71
CA PRO A 411 -1.43 26.13 6.11
C PRO A 411 -0.50 27.05 6.90
N ILE A 412 -1.08 27.89 7.76
CA ILE A 412 -0.37 28.84 8.61
C ILE A 412 -0.34 28.30 10.05
N ALA A 413 0.86 28.17 10.60
CA ALA A 413 1.11 27.71 11.95
C ALA A 413 0.25 28.43 13.01
N GLY A 414 -0.51 27.65 13.77
CA GLY A 414 -1.38 28.14 14.84
C GLY A 414 -2.65 28.87 14.38
N LYS A 415 -2.91 28.95 13.08
CA LYS A 415 -4.06 29.69 12.51
C LYS A 415 -5.06 28.80 11.77
N ASP A 416 -4.62 28.05 10.76
CA ASP A 416 -5.54 27.33 9.86
C ASP A 416 -5.00 25.97 9.36
N GLY A 417 -5.87 25.26 8.63
CA GLY A 417 -5.60 23.94 8.05
C GLY A 417 -5.03 22.92 9.06
N THR A 418 -4.18 22.05 8.55
CA THR A 418 -3.49 21.01 9.36
C THR A 418 -2.48 21.57 10.38
N LEU A 419 -2.15 22.86 10.32
CA LEU A 419 -1.24 23.52 11.29
C LEU A 419 -1.96 24.34 12.36
N LYS A 420 -3.29 24.43 12.34
CA LYS A 420 -4.10 25.28 13.26
C LYS A 420 -3.84 25.05 14.75
N ASN A 421 -3.35 23.87 15.13
CA ASN A 421 -3.07 23.50 16.52
C ASN A 421 -1.58 23.30 16.82
N ARG A 422 -0.69 23.59 15.87
CA ARG A 422 0.76 23.42 16.01
C ARG A 422 1.44 24.77 16.22
N MET A 423 2.55 24.75 16.99
CA MET A 423 3.47 25.89 17.15
C MET A 423 2.88 27.18 17.76
N LYS A 424 1.73 27.11 18.44
CA LYS A 424 1.13 28.26 19.16
C LYS A 424 2.05 28.78 20.27
N GLY A 425 2.08 30.10 20.45
CA GLY A 425 2.89 30.78 21.46
C GLY A 425 4.40 30.80 21.16
N THR A 426 4.79 30.53 19.91
CA THR A 426 6.20 30.47 19.48
C THR A 426 6.49 31.47 18.37
N ALA A 427 7.76 31.62 17.97
CA ALA A 427 8.14 32.46 16.83
C ALA A 427 7.58 31.99 15.48
N ALA A 428 7.12 30.75 15.40
CA ALA A 428 6.51 30.19 14.20
C ALA A 428 5.01 30.51 14.08
N GLU A 429 4.31 30.86 15.17
CA GLU A 429 2.86 31.15 15.12
C GLU A 429 2.57 32.33 14.18
N GLY A 430 1.67 32.13 13.21
CA GLY A 430 1.30 33.14 12.23
C GLY A 430 2.41 33.47 11.23
N ASN A 431 3.50 32.71 11.19
CA ASN A 431 4.69 32.97 10.39
C ASN A 431 5.06 31.77 9.50
N VAL A 432 5.17 30.57 10.07
CA VAL A 432 5.44 29.36 9.28
C VAL A 432 4.23 29.04 8.40
N MET A 433 4.46 28.99 7.09
CA MET A 433 3.49 28.65 6.05
C MET A 433 3.94 27.35 5.38
N ALA A 434 3.32 26.22 5.71
CA ALA A 434 3.83 24.92 5.30
C ALA A 434 2.75 23.85 5.15
N LYS A 435 2.96 22.96 4.17
CA LYS A 435 2.14 21.76 3.99
C LYS A 435 2.64 20.66 4.92
N THR A 436 1.71 19.92 5.51
CA THR A 436 1.99 18.70 6.29
C THR A 436 1.77 17.44 5.47
N GLY A 437 2.44 16.34 5.83
CA GLY A 437 2.12 14.99 5.40
C GLY A 437 2.23 14.02 6.58
N SER A 438 1.32 13.06 6.71
CA SER A 438 1.38 12.05 7.78
C SER A 438 0.67 10.76 7.39
N MET A 439 1.34 9.62 7.60
CA MET A 439 0.82 8.25 7.50
C MET A 439 1.54 7.39 8.58
N SER A 440 1.16 6.13 8.76
CA SER A 440 1.87 5.23 9.67
C SER A 440 3.36 5.16 9.33
N GLY A 441 4.22 5.55 10.27
CA GLY A 441 5.67 5.57 10.08
C GLY A 441 6.20 6.70 9.18
N VAL A 442 5.39 7.66 8.74
CA VAL A 442 5.77 8.75 7.81
C VAL A 442 5.26 10.09 8.31
N ASN A 443 6.13 11.10 8.40
CA ASN A 443 5.73 12.47 8.73
C ASN A 443 6.60 13.49 7.98
N SER A 444 5.97 14.46 7.33
CA SER A 444 6.65 15.48 6.52
C SER A 444 6.11 16.89 6.78
N LEU A 445 6.97 17.90 6.63
CA LEU A 445 6.63 19.32 6.69
C LEU A 445 7.53 20.11 5.74
N ALA A 446 6.95 20.85 4.80
CA ALA A 446 7.72 21.66 3.85
C ALA A 446 7.00 22.99 3.56
N GLY A 447 7.76 24.08 3.45
CA GLY A 447 7.21 25.41 3.19
C GLY A 447 8.18 26.55 3.46
N TYR A 448 7.63 27.71 3.82
CA TYR A 448 8.35 28.97 3.99
C TYR A 448 8.21 29.54 5.40
N VAL A 449 9.16 30.39 5.78
CA VAL A 449 9.11 31.17 7.01
C VAL A 449 9.92 32.46 6.88
N SER A 450 9.44 33.55 7.48
CA SER A 450 10.24 34.76 7.66
C SER A 450 11.03 34.69 8.96
N ALA A 451 12.35 34.65 8.87
CA ALA A 451 13.28 34.59 10.00
C ALA A 451 13.36 35.94 10.75
N LYS A 452 13.98 35.94 11.94
CA LYS A 452 14.07 37.14 12.79
C LYS A 452 14.91 38.26 12.20
N ASN A 453 15.92 37.92 11.41
CA ASN A 453 16.73 38.88 10.65
C ASN A 453 15.99 39.44 9.41
N GLY A 454 14.76 39.00 9.13
CA GLY A 454 13.95 39.44 7.99
C GLY A 454 14.13 38.61 6.71
N GLN A 455 15.06 37.64 6.70
CA GLN A 455 15.22 36.73 5.56
C GLN A 455 14.01 35.79 5.41
N THR A 456 13.68 35.44 4.18
CA THR A 456 12.71 34.40 3.85
C THR A 456 13.46 33.09 3.62
N LEU A 457 13.11 32.09 4.42
CA LEU A 457 13.72 30.78 4.38
C LEU A 457 12.72 29.76 3.83
N ALA A 458 13.17 28.92 2.90
CA ALA A 458 12.49 27.70 2.52
C ALA A 458 13.04 26.55 3.36
N PHE A 459 12.17 25.61 3.73
CA PHE A 459 12.58 24.42 4.47
C PHE A 459 11.80 23.18 4.03
N SER A 460 12.44 22.02 4.14
CA SER A 460 11.83 20.70 3.94
C SER A 460 12.33 19.74 5.02
N ILE A 461 11.40 19.04 5.67
CA ILE A 461 11.68 18.12 6.78
C ILE A 461 10.87 16.83 6.54
N LEU A 462 11.56 15.73 6.25
CA LEU A 462 10.96 14.44 5.92
C LEU A 462 11.44 13.36 6.92
N LEU A 463 10.50 12.58 7.45
CA LEU A 463 10.77 11.51 8.41
C LEU A 463 10.05 10.23 8.00
N ASN A 464 10.78 9.11 8.00
CA ASN A 464 10.23 7.75 7.86
C ASN A 464 10.71 6.87 9.03
N GLY A 465 10.09 5.70 9.24
CA GLY A 465 10.56 4.71 10.22
C GLY A 465 10.32 5.11 11.68
N ILE A 466 9.22 5.79 11.99
CA ILE A 466 8.92 6.28 13.34
C ILE A 466 7.58 5.77 13.88
N TYR A 467 7.64 5.02 14.98
CA TYR A 467 6.48 4.33 15.54
C TYR A 467 5.36 5.28 16.01
N LYS A 468 5.70 6.38 16.70
CA LYS A 468 4.71 7.38 17.14
C LYS A 468 4.88 8.71 16.42
N SER A 469 3.90 9.06 15.59
CA SER A 469 3.88 10.32 14.82
C SER A 469 4.01 11.58 15.68
N SER A 470 3.64 11.54 16.97
CA SER A 470 3.83 12.67 17.89
C SER A 470 5.30 13.06 18.07
N PHE A 471 6.22 12.09 18.09
CA PHE A 471 7.65 12.36 18.19
C PHE A 471 8.18 13.05 16.93
N ALA A 472 7.79 12.55 15.75
CA ALA A 472 8.13 13.17 14.47
C ALA A 472 7.59 14.60 14.36
N THR A 473 6.32 14.78 14.72
CA THR A 473 5.63 16.08 14.72
C THR A 473 6.33 17.08 15.65
N ASN A 474 6.79 16.62 16.82
CA ASN A 474 7.53 17.46 17.75
C ASN A 474 8.89 17.89 17.18
N LEU A 475 9.63 16.99 16.53
CA LEU A 475 10.90 17.33 15.88
C LEU A 475 10.68 18.33 14.73
N GLN A 476 9.67 18.12 13.89
CA GLN A 476 9.29 19.09 12.85
C GLN A 476 8.99 20.47 13.44
N ASN A 477 8.21 20.53 14.54
CA ASN A 477 7.91 21.78 15.21
C ASN A 477 9.18 22.45 15.76
N GLN A 478 10.08 21.69 16.41
CA GLN A 478 11.34 22.21 16.93
C GLN A 478 12.22 22.80 15.83
N ILE A 479 12.36 22.10 14.71
CA ILE A 479 13.10 22.60 13.54
C ILE A 479 12.44 23.86 13.00
N ALA A 480 11.13 23.84 12.71
CA ALA A 480 10.42 24.99 12.16
C ALA A 480 10.47 26.23 13.07
N ILE A 481 10.40 26.04 14.39
CA ILE A 481 10.55 27.12 15.39
C ILE A 481 11.98 27.66 15.37
N ALA A 482 13.01 26.80 15.31
CA ALA A 482 14.39 27.24 15.23
C ALA A 482 14.67 28.03 13.94
N VAL A 483 14.15 27.56 12.79
CA VAL A 483 14.25 28.29 11.51
C VAL A 483 13.54 29.65 11.60
N ALA A 484 12.37 29.73 12.24
CA ALA A 484 11.68 31.00 12.48
C ALA A 484 12.44 31.96 13.43
N GLN A 485 13.30 31.43 14.30
CA GLN A 485 14.11 32.22 15.25
C GLN A 485 15.45 32.66 14.68
N TYR A 486 15.90 32.09 13.57
CA TYR A 486 17.20 32.37 12.98
C TYR A 486 17.44 33.89 12.78
N PRO A 487 18.63 34.43 13.14
CA PRO A 487 19.80 33.75 13.73
C PRO A 487 19.83 33.73 15.27
N GLU A 488 18.77 34.18 15.95
CA GLU A 488 18.66 34.28 17.41
C GLU A 488 18.43 32.90 18.07
N LEU A 489 19.38 31.99 17.87
CA LEU A 489 19.29 30.59 18.28
C LEU A 489 19.87 30.35 19.69
N PRO A 490 19.34 29.38 20.45
CA PRO A 490 19.99 28.89 21.66
C PRO A 490 21.36 28.27 21.33
N ASN A 491 22.25 28.19 22.32
CA ASN A 491 23.52 27.49 22.13
C ASN A 491 23.27 25.98 21.97
N PRO A 492 23.85 25.33 20.95
CA PRO A 492 23.72 23.89 20.78
C PRO A 492 24.40 23.15 21.96
N PRO A 493 23.86 22.01 22.40
CA PRO A 493 24.54 21.16 23.37
C PRO A 493 25.86 20.61 22.81
N ALA A 494 26.81 20.28 23.68
CA ALA A 494 28.14 19.81 23.28
C ALA A 494 28.15 18.34 22.82
N SER A 495 28.93 18.12 21.75
CA SER A 495 29.43 16.87 21.16
C SER A 495 28.45 15.89 20.51
N THR A 496 28.72 15.67 19.22
CA THR A 496 28.46 14.45 18.44
C THR A 496 29.28 13.27 18.98
N PRO A 497 28.70 12.08 19.14
CA PRO A 497 29.49 10.86 19.29
C PRO A 497 30.32 10.62 18.02
N GLU A 498 31.55 10.13 18.16
CA GLU A 498 32.29 9.58 17.01
C GLU A 498 31.56 8.34 16.49
N SER A 499 31.42 8.23 15.17
CA SER A 499 30.92 7.02 14.54
C SER A 499 31.90 5.87 14.81
N PRO A 500 31.42 4.70 15.27
CA PRO A 500 32.30 3.54 15.46
C PRO A 500 32.93 3.13 14.12
N SER A 501 34.23 2.84 14.14
CA SER A 501 34.95 2.30 12.98
C SER A 501 34.81 0.78 12.95
N PHE A 502 34.26 0.23 11.87
CA PHE A 502 34.10 -1.21 11.68
C PHE A 502 35.24 -1.83 10.85
N PRO A 503 35.66 -3.08 11.13
CA PRO A 503 36.75 -3.74 10.40
C PRO A 503 36.55 -3.79 8.88
N LEU A 504 35.31 -3.96 8.41
CA LEU A 504 34.98 -4.07 6.98
C LEU A 504 34.53 -2.74 6.34
N ALA A 505 34.63 -1.61 7.07
CA ALA A 505 34.22 -0.30 6.58
C ALA A 505 34.87 0.06 5.23
N LYS A 506 36.18 -0.17 5.09
CA LYS A 506 36.94 0.09 3.86
C LYS A 506 36.48 -0.73 2.64
N VAL A 507 35.74 -1.83 2.87
CA VAL A 507 35.22 -2.70 1.81
C VAL A 507 33.84 -2.24 1.37
N PHE A 508 32.95 -1.95 2.33
CA PHE A 508 31.53 -1.71 2.07
C PHE A 508 31.16 -0.22 1.97
N ASP A 509 31.87 0.69 2.62
CA ASP A 509 31.57 2.12 2.53
C ASP A 509 31.68 2.65 1.09
N PRO A 510 32.73 2.34 0.31
CA PRO A 510 32.81 2.79 -1.08
C PRO A 510 31.63 2.32 -1.95
N LEU A 511 31.05 1.16 -1.60
CA LEU A 511 29.88 0.62 -2.29
C LEU A 511 28.60 1.34 -1.88
N LEU A 512 28.38 1.52 -0.57
CA LEU A 512 27.16 2.13 -0.06
C LEU A 512 27.15 3.66 -0.23
N ASP A 513 28.30 4.29 -0.42
CA ASP A 513 28.45 5.72 -0.69
C ASP A 513 28.50 6.05 -2.19
N ASP A 514 28.27 5.06 -3.07
CA ASP A 514 28.21 5.28 -4.53
C ASP A 514 27.12 6.32 -4.88
N PRO A 515 27.49 7.43 -5.55
CA PRO A 515 26.55 8.50 -5.94
C PRO A 515 25.38 8.03 -6.81
N ALA A 516 25.54 6.93 -7.56
CA ALA A 516 24.46 6.33 -8.34
C ALA A 516 23.24 5.94 -7.49
N PHE A 517 23.46 5.68 -6.19
CA PHE A 517 22.44 5.29 -5.22
C PHE A 517 22.24 6.37 -4.14
N LYS A 518 22.55 7.64 -4.41
CA LYS A 518 22.50 8.72 -3.41
C LYS A 518 21.12 8.86 -2.74
N GLY A 519 20.04 8.63 -3.49
CA GLY A 519 18.65 8.75 -3.03
C GLY A 519 18.14 7.63 -2.12
N ILE A 520 18.89 6.53 -1.99
CA ILE A 520 18.48 5.34 -1.22
C ILE A 520 18.93 5.44 0.24
N ILE A 521 18.01 5.10 1.15
CA ILE A 521 18.26 4.83 2.57
C ILE A 521 18.73 3.38 2.72
N LYS A 522 19.88 3.19 3.37
CA LYS A 522 20.62 1.92 3.40
C LYS A 522 20.78 1.46 4.84
N GLY A 523 20.12 0.37 5.22
CA GLY A 523 20.35 -0.35 6.47
C GLY A 523 21.19 -1.59 6.19
N ALA A 524 22.36 -1.71 6.82
CA ALA A 524 23.23 -2.86 6.64
C ALA A 524 23.90 -3.31 7.95
N VAL A 525 24.00 -4.62 8.15
CA VAL A 525 24.75 -5.25 9.25
C VAL A 525 25.46 -6.52 8.74
N ILE A 526 26.70 -6.72 9.20
CA ILE A 526 27.43 -7.99 9.08
C ILE A 526 27.96 -8.34 10.47
N TYR A 527 27.55 -9.48 11.01
CA TYR A 527 27.88 -9.95 12.35
C TYR A 527 28.59 -11.31 12.29
N SER A 528 29.72 -11.44 12.99
CA SER A 528 30.43 -12.71 13.13
C SER A 528 29.87 -13.50 14.30
N THR A 529 29.31 -14.69 14.02
CA THR A 529 28.75 -15.57 15.06
C THR A 529 29.85 -16.22 15.90
N LYS A 530 31.02 -16.51 15.31
CA LYS A 530 32.18 -17.08 16.01
C LYS A 530 32.90 -16.07 16.89
N LYS A 531 33.13 -14.84 16.40
CA LYS A 531 33.81 -13.77 17.16
C LYS A 531 32.87 -12.99 18.08
N GLN A 532 31.56 -13.09 17.84
CA GLN A 532 30.52 -12.37 18.55
C GLN A 532 30.69 -10.84 18.47
N GLU A 533 30.99 -10.34 17.27
CA GLU A 533 31.20 -8.91 17.03
C GLU A 533 30.58 -8.46 15.70
N VAL A 534 30.16 -7.19 15.65
CA VAL A 534 29.73 -6.51 14.42
C VAL A 534 30.97 -6.19 13.58
N LEU A 535 31.08 -6.79 12.41
CA LEU A 535 32.17 -6.54 11.45
C LEU A 535 31.89 -5.37 10.52
N TYR A 536 30.62 -5.05 10.32
CA TYR A 536 30.15 -3.90 9.54
C TYR A 536 28.75 -3.46 9.98
N ALA A 537 28.50 -2.16 10.00
CA ALA A 537 27.15 -1.63 10.09
C ALA A 537 27.02 -0.27 9.40
N ARG A 538 25.86 -0.04 8.76
CA ARG A 538 25.45 1.24 8.19
C ARG A 538 23.98 1.48 8.55
N SER A 539 23.69 2.58 9.25
CA SER A 539 22.35 2.91 9.75
C SER A 539 21.58 1.68 10.26
N PRO A 540 22.19 0.84 11.10
CA PRO A 540 21.72 -0.53 11.31
C PRO A 540 20.35 -0.59 11.99
N GLN A 541 19.96 0.48 12.71
CA GLN A 541 18.67 0.59 13.38
C GLN A 541 17.58 1.19 12.51
N SER A 542 17.88 1.76 11.34
CA SER A 542 16.85 2.35 10.47
C SER A 542 15.73 1.35 10.21
N LEU A 543 14.50 1.72 10.59
CA LEU A 543 13.29 0.95 10.37
C LEU A 543 12.87 1.14 8.91
N LEU A 544 12.97 0.05 8.15
CA LEU A 544 12.84 0.00 6.70
C LEU A 544 11.79 -1.05 6.32
N THR A 545 11.19 -0.94 5.13
CA THR A 545 10.30 -2.00 4.65
C THR A 545 11.16 -3.15 4.13
N PRO A 546 11.12 -4.34 4.78
CA PRO A 546 12.09 -5.41 4.54
C PRO A 546 11.84 -6.29 3.32
N GLY A 547 10.65 -6.19 2.72
CA GLY A 547 10.16 -7.13 1.72
C GLY A 547 10.29 -8.59 2.16
N ALA A 548 10.71 -9.46 1.25
CA ALA A 548 10.87 -10.90 1.48
C ALA A 548 11.68 -11.30 2.73
N SER A 549 12.56 -10.44 3.27
CA SER A 549 13.33 -10.76 4.49
C SER A 549 12.44 -11.10 5.70
N VAL A 550 11.17 -10.69 5.71
CA VAL A 550 10.18 -11.05 6.75
C VAL A 550 9.95 -12.55 6.83
N LYS A 551 10.09 -13.28 5.71
CA LYS A 551 9.91 -14.73 5.70
C LYS A 551 10.90 -15.45 6.61
N LEU A 552 12.06 -14.84 6.93
CA LEU A 552 12.97 -15.35 7.95
C LEU A 552 12.31 -15.40 9.34
N LEU A 553 11.55 -14.37 9.70
CA LEU A 553 10.80 -14.31 10.96
C LEU A 553 9.67 -15.35 10.95
N THR A 554 8.96 -15.48 9.83
CA THR A 554 7.90 -16.47 9.63
C THR A 554 8.44 -17.90 9.78
N THR A 555 9.56 -18.24 9.11
CA THR A 555 10.22 -19.54 9.19
C THR A 555 10.69 -19.86 10.61
N ALA A 556 11.39 -18.93 11.26
CA ALA A 556 11.90 -19.12 12.62
C ALA A 556 10.73 -19.37 13.61
N SER A 557 9.69 -18.54 13.53
CA SER A 557 8.51 -18.65 14.39
C SER A 557 7.76 -19.98 14.16
N ALA A 558 7.62 -20.41 12.91
CA ALA A 558 6.98 -21.68 12.56
C ALA A 558 7.75 -22.89 13.10
N LEU A 559 9.07 -22.93 12.89
CA LEU A 559 9.91 -24.03 13.37
C LEU A 559 9.95 -24.11 14.90
N ASP A 560 10.00 -22.97 15.58
CA ASP A 560 10.04 -22.92 17.05
C ASP A 560 8.73 -23.38 17.71
N ASN A 561 7.59 -23.05 17.11
CA ASN A 561 6.28 -23.30 17.72
C ASN A 561 5.63 -24.62 17.26
N LEU A 562 5.79 -24.99 15.99
CA LEU A 562 5.15 -26.17 15.40
C LEU A 562 6.12 -27.35 15.30
N GLY A 563 7.41 -27.08 15.13
CA GLY A 563 8.45 -28.09 14.92
C GLY A 563 8.53 -28.60 13.47
N GLN A 564 9.72 -29.05 13.07
CA GLN A 564 10.05 -29.44 11.69
C GLN A 564 9.14 -30.53 11.07
N ASN A 565 8.54 -31.39 11.91
CA ASN A 565 7.70 -32.52 11.48
C ASN A 565 6.21 -32.19 11.48
N TYR A 566 5.82 -30.95 11.80
CA TYR A 566 4.42 -30.54 11.72
C TYR A 566 3.90 -30.74 10.29
N ARG A 567 2.65 -31.18 10.19
CA ARG A 567 1.94 -31.35 8.91
C ARG A 567 0.59 -30.68 9.01
N PHE A 568 0.26 -29.88 8.01
CA PHE A 568 -1.04 -29.27 7.86
C PHE A 568 -2.05 -30.35 7.48
N LYS A 569 -3.31 -30.13 7.85
CA LYS A 569 -4.38 -31.11 7.68
C LYS A 569 -5.45 -30.62 6.73
N THR A 570 -5.97 -31.57 5.95
CA THR A 570 -7.24 -31.45 5.26
C THR A 570 -8.08 -32.67 5.62
N GLU A 571 -9.34 -32.49 6.01
CA GLU A 571 -10.19 -33.60 6.45
C GLU A 571 -11.45 -33.70 5.58
N LEU A 572 -11.83 -34.94 5.29
CA LEU A 572 -13.01 -35.27 4.51
C LEU A 572 -14.05 -35.94 5.41
N TYR A 573 -15.28 -35.42 5.38
CA TYR A 573 -16.40 -35.93 6.16
C TYR A 573 -17.64 -36.20 5.29
N THR A 574 -18.57 -36.98 5.84
CA THR A 574 -19.93 -37.15 5.30
C THR A 574 -20.98 -37.03 6.40
N THR A 575 -22.17 -36.54 6.07
CA THR A 575 -23.37 -36.67 6.92
C THR A 575 -24.32 -37.72 6.35
N GLY A 576 -25.31 -38.13 7.14
CA GLY A 576 -26.36 -39.04 6.66
C GLY A 576 -25.87 -40.48 6.45
N THR A 577 -26.53 -41.20 5.52
CA THR A 577 -26.28 -42.64 5.31
C THR A 577 -26.00 -42.99 3.86
N ILE A 578 -25.09 -43.94 3.64
CA ILE A 578 -24.80 -44.55 2.34
C ILE A 578 -25.67 -45.80 2.19
N ARG A 579 -26.54 -45.85 1.17
CA ARG A 579 -27.35 -47.02 0.82
C ARG A 579 -27.27 -47.30 -0.67
N ASN A 580 -26.87 -48.51 -1.06
CA ASN A 580 -26.71 -48.91 -2.46
C ASN A 580 -25.86 -47.91 -3.27
N GLY A 581 -24.79 -47.39 -2.65
CA GLY A 581 -23.91 -46.37 -3.21
C GLY A 581 -24.48 -44.96 -3.33
N ILE A 582 -25.62 -44.68 -2.71
CA ILE A 582 -26.22 -43.34 -2.66
C ILE A 582 -25.99 -42.74 -1.27
N LEU A 583 -25.29 -41.60 -1.20
CA LEU A 583 -25.18 -40.79 0.00
C LEU A 583 -26.38 -39.85 0.12
N ASN A 584 -27.23 -40.10 1.12
CA ASN A 584 -28.34 -39.21 1.49
C ASN A 584 -27.88 -38.28 2.62
N GLY A 585 -27.02 -37.33 2.26
CA GLY A 585 -26.37 -36.39 3.15
C GLY A 585 -25.30 -35.61 2.37
N ASP A 586 -24.55 -34.80 3.08
CA ASP A 586 -23.56 -33.87 2.53
C ASP A 586 -22.16 -34.49 2.55
N ILE A 587 -21.31 -34.02 1.64
CA ILE A 587 -19.85 -34.19 1.74
C ILE A 587 -19.28 -32.89 2.30
N ILE A 588 -18.33 -32.98 3.21
CA ILE A 588 -17.66 -31.80 3.79
C ILE A 588 -16.16 -31.95 3.62
N VAL A 589 -15.51 -30.93 3.06
CA VAL A 589 -14.05 -30.80 3.04
C VAL A 589 -13.70 -29.67 3.99
N LYS A 590 -12.92 -29.98 5.02
CA LYS A 590 -12.46 -29.02 6.01
C LYS A 590 -10.97 -28.77 5.86
N GLY A 591 -10.61 -27.52 5.61
CA GLY A 591 -9.22 -27.09 5.52
C GLY A 591 -8.71 -26.55 6.86
N TYR A 592 -7.46 -26.88 7.17
CA TYR A 592 -6.73 -26.35 8.34
C TYR A 592 -5.48 -25.57 7.91
N GLY A 593 -5.54 -24.89 6.76
CA GLY A 593 -4.43 -24.06 6.29
C GLY A 593 -3.32 -24.81 5.58
N ASP A 594 -3.62 -25.94 4.91
CA ASP A 594 -2.64 -26.68 4.10
C ASP A 594 -2.26 -25.88 2.84
N PRO A 595 -1.01 -25.40 2.70
CA PRO A 595 -0.60 -24.64 1.53
C PRO A 595 -0.35 -25.53 0.30
N THR A 596 -0.35 -26.85 0.45
CA THR A 596 0.10 -27.81 -0.58
C THR A 596 -1.05 -28.50 -1.32
N LEU A 597 -2.29 -28.10 -1.04
CA LEU A 597 -3.50 -28.65 -1.65
C LEU A 597 -3.58 -28.29 -3.14
N ALA A 598 -3.59 -29.30 -4.01
CA ALA A 598 -3.50 -29.09 -5.45
C ALA A 598 -4.46 -29.97 -6.26
N THR A 599 -4.46 -29.78 -7.58
CA THR A 599 -4.98 -30.75 -8.55
C THR A 599 -3.85 -31.61 -9.11
N ASP A 600 -4.12 -32.86 -9.48
CA ASP A 600 -3.16 -33.86 -9.98
C ASP A 600 -2.52 -33.52 -11.34
N SER A 601 -3.05 -32.51 -12.04
CA SER A 601 -2.35 -31.76 -13.08
C SER A 601 -0.93 -31.38 -12.61
N ASN A 602 -0.01 -30.99 -13.51
CA ASN A 602 1.38 -30.63 -13.18
C ASN A 602 1.57 -29.39 -12.24
N ARG A 603 0.64 -29.12 -11.32
CA ARG A 603 0.61 -28.06 -10.31
C ARG A 603 0.91 -28.54 -8.89
N GLN A 604 1.09 -29.84 -8.69
CA GLN A 604 1.48 -30.40 -7.40
C GLN A 604 3.00 -30.22 -7.21
N GLU A 605 3.43 -29.10 -6.64
CA GLU A 605 4.86 -28.78 -6.51
C GLU A 605 5.52 -29.46 -5.30
N LEU A 606 4.77 -29.65 -4.20
CA LEU A 606 5.27 -30.18 -2.92
C LEU A 606 4.80 -31.61 -2.60
N GLY A 607 4.03 -32.27 -3.47
CA GLY A 607 3.53 -33.63 -3.18
C GLY A 607 2.44 -33.70 -2.11
N GLY A 608 1.71 -32.60 -1.87
CA GLY A 608 0.57 -32.53 -0.95
C GLY A 608 -0.69 -33.27 -1.43
N PRO A 609 -1.79 -33.27 -0.66
CA PRO A 609 -3.03 -33.92 -1.08
C PRO A 609 -3.61 -33.31 -2.37
N THR A 610 -4.25 -34.16 -3.20
CA THR A 610 -4.90 -33.74 -4.44
C THR A 610 -6.42 -33.88 -4.39
N MET A 611 -7.15 -32.99 -5.06
CA MET A 611 -8.62 -33.06 -5.14
C MET A 611 -9.12 -34.36 -5.77
N GLU A 612 -8.37 -34.90 -6.74
CA GLU A 612 -8.62 -36.15 -7.44
C GLU A 612 -8.48 -37.34 -6.48
N GLY A 613 -7.43 -37.35 -5.66
CA GLY A 613 -7.23 -38.36 -4.63
C GLY A 613 -8.37 -38.37 -3.60
N ILE A 614 -8.78 -37.18 -3.14
CA ILE A 614 -9.92 -37.03 -2.22
C ILE A 614 -11.22 -37.52 -2.86
N ALA A 615 -11.46 -37.22 -4.14
CA ALA A 615 -12.63 -37.69 -4.87
C ALA A 615 -12.63 -39.22 -5.04
N GLN A 616 -11.47 -39.80 -5.33
CA GLN A 616 -11.28 -41.23 -5.46
C GLN A 616 -11.52 -41.97 -4.13
N ASP A 617 -11.16 -41.39 -2.99
CA ASP A 617 -11.45 -41.96 -1.68
C ASP A 617 -12.95 -42.05 -1.38
N LEU A 618 -13.75 -41.08 -1.81
CA LEU A 618 -15.22 -41.17 -1.70
C LEU A 618 -15.80 -42.27 -2.59
N LYS A 619 -15.25 -42.43 -3.80
CA LYS A 619 -15.60 -43.54 -4.69
C LYS A 619 -15.28 -44.88 -4.03
N ASN A 620 -14.11 -44.99 -3.41
CA ASN A 620 -13.64 -46.18 -2.69
C ASN A 620 -14.45 -46.45 -1.41
N ALA A 621 -14.97 -45.40 -0.76
CA ALA A 621 -15.93 -45.50 0.34
C ALA A 621 -17.33 -46.00 -0.10
N GLY A 622 -17.49 -46.35 -1.38
CA GLY A 622 -18.70 -46.93 -1.94
C GLY A 622 -19.73 -45.90 -2.39
N ILE A 623 -19.37 -44.61 -2.46
CA ILE A 623 -20.29 -43.55 -2.89
C ILE A 623 -20.25 -43.47 -4.43
N HIS A 624 -21.42 -43.46 -5.05
CA HIS A 624 -21.62 -43.38 -6.51
C HIS A 624 -22.59 -42.27 -6.91
N LEU A 625 -23.44 -41.83 -5.96
CA LEU A 625 -24.35 -40.71 -6.14
C LEU A 625 -24.44 -39.90 -4.84
N LEU A 626 -24.14 -38.61 -4.91
CA LEU A 626 -24.38 -37.61 -3.86
C LEU A 626 -25.77 -36.98 -4.05
N LYS A 627 -26.58 -36.95 -2.98
CA LYS A 627 -27.86 -36.21 -2.96
C LYS A 627 -27.84 -34.92 -2.15
N GLY A 628 -26.94 -34.77 -1.17
CA GLY A 628 -26.78 -33.54 -0.40
C GLY A 628 -25.79 -32.58 -1.04
N ASN A 629 -25.38 -31.58 -0.28
CA ASN A 629 -24.47 -30.52 -0.71
C ASN A 629 -23.00 -30.94 -0.58
N ILE A 630 -22.13 -30.13 -1.19
CA ILE A 630 -20.69 -30.15 -0.99
C ILE A 630 -20.37 -28.92 -0.13
N ILE A 631 -19.96 -29.14 1.12
CA ILE A 631 -19.69 -28.09 2.10
C ILE A 631 -18.18 -27.87 2.20
N MET A 632 -17.75 -26.62 1.99
CA MET A 632 -16.38 -26.18 2.18
C MET A 632 -16.27 -25.50 3.55
N ASP A 633 -15.64 -26.17 4.51
CA ASP A 633 -15.36 -25.59 5.83
C ASP A 633 -13.96 -24.97 5.83
N SER A 634 -13.91 -23.65 5.71
CA SER A 634 -12.68 -22.85 5.79
C SER A 634 -12.61 -22.02 7.09
N GLN A 635 -13.42 -22.32 8.10
CA GLN A 635 -13.58 -21.50 9.31
C GLN A 635 -12.47 -21.70 10.36
N PHE A 636 -11.45 -22.50 10.05
CA PHE A 636 -10.21 -22.51 10.83
C PHE A 636 -9.54 -21.12 10.83
N PHE A 637 -9.80 -20.37 9.76
CA PHE A 637 -9.38 -19.01 9.48
C PHE A 637 -10.60 -18.08 9.57
N THR A 638 -10.42 -16.86 10.08
CA THR A 638 -11.41 -15.77 10.05
C THR A 638 -11.71 -15.26 8.62
N GLU A 639 -12.78 -14.46 8.47
CA GLU A 639 -13.33 -14.03 7.18
C GLU A 639 -12.47 -13.01 6.42
N ASP A 640 -11.48 -12.39 7.06
CA ASP A 640 -10.44 -11.60 6.40
C ASP A 640 -9.57 -12.51 5.50
N VAL A 641 -9.39 -12.05 4.25
CA VAL A 641 -8.75 -12.82 3.18
C VAL A 641 -7.48 -12.19 2.64
N TYR A 642 -7.18 -10.96 3.01
CA TYR A 642 -5.95 -10.26 2.64
C TYR A 642 -5.32 -9.69 3.92
N ALA A 643 -3.99 -9.74 4.02
CA ALA A 643 -3.29 -9.13 5.14
C ALA A 643 -3.40 -7.58 5.06
N PRO A 644 -3.34 -6.87 6.21
CA PRO A 644 -3.35 -5.41 6.23
C PRO A 644 -2.19 -4.80 5.42
N GLY A 645 -2.48 -3.74 4.65
CA GLY A 645 -1.49 -3.04 3.83
C GLY A 645 -1.04 -3.76 2.57
N TRP A 646 -1.79 -4.77 2.10
CA TRP A 646 -1.67 -5.29 0.74
C TRP A 646 -2.34 -4.35 -0.27
N THR A 647 -1.91 -4.37 -1.53
CA THR A 647 -2.40 -3.38 -2.51
C THR A 647 -3.59 -3.92 -3.31
N TRP A 648 -4.55 -3.06 -3.64
CA TRP A 648 -5.79 -3.51 -4.31
C TRP A 648 -5.56 -3.98 -5.76
N ASP A 649 -4.51 -3.48 -6.41
CA ASP A 649 -4.23 -3.65 -7.84
C ASP A 649 -3.48 -4.95 -8.17
N HIS A 650 -3.02 -5.66 -7.15
CA HIS A 650 -2.43 -7.00 -7.27
C HIS A 650 -3.41 -8.15 -6.99
N GLU A 651 -4.70 -7.87 -6.72
CA GLU A 651 -5.71 -8.89 -6.42
C GLU A 651 -5.99 -9.90 -7.56
N SER A 652 -5.44 -9.69 -8.76
CA SER A 652 -5.49 -10.65 -9.89
C SER A 652 -4.21 -11.47 -10.04
N GLU A 653 -3.15 -11.14 -9.29
CA GLU A 653 -1.83 -11.75 -9.43
C GLU A 653 -1.67 -12.96 -8.52
N GLN A 654 -1.00 -13.99 -9.02
CA GLN A 654 -0.79 -15.26 -8.30
C GLN A 654 0.02 -15.11 -7.01
N PHE A 655 0.79 -14.03 -6.87
CA PHE A 655 1.59 -13.78 -5.67
C PHE A 655 0.79 -13.09 -4.56
N GLN A 656 -0.45 -12.66 -4.84
CA GLN A 656 -1.37 -12.04 -3.89
C GLN A 656 -2.78 -12.66 -3.96
N PRO A 657 -2.92 -13.99 -3.80
CA PRO A 657 -4.22 -14.63 -3.76
C PRO A 657 -4.93 -14.35 -2.42
N GLN A 658 -6.25 -14.59 -2.37
CA GLN A 658 -6.97 -14.60 -1.10
C GLN A 658 -6.50 -15.76 -0.22
N ILE A 659 -6.28 -15.48 1.06
CA ILE A 659 -5.82 -16.45 2.04
C ILE A 659 -7.04 -17.04 2.77
N THR A 660 -7.35 -18.31 2.53
CA THR A 660 -8.38 -19.06 3.25
C THR A 660 -7.81 -20.38 3.72
N ALA A 661 -8.39 -21.00 4.76
CA ALA A 661 -7.89 -22.28 5.29
C ALA A 661 -8.03 -23.45 4.30
N LEU A 662 -8.74 -23.24 3.18
CA LEU A 662 -9.00 -24.23 2.15
C LEU A 662 -8.88 -23.59 0.78
N SER A 663 -7.77 -23.82 0.09
CA SER A 663 -7.48 -23.27 -1.23
C SER A 663 -6.70 -24.26 -2.08
N VAL A 664 -7.32 -24.76 -3.14
CA VAL A 664 -6.63 -25.60 -4.15
C VAL A 664 -5.77 -24.71 -5.07
N ASN A 665 -4.58 -25.18 -5.45
CA ASN A 665 -3.66 -24.48 -6.36
C ASN A 665 -3.39 -23.04 -5.92
N HIS A 666 -3.17 -22.83 -4.61
CA HIS A 666 -2.93 -21.52 -3.99
C HIS A 666 -4.08 -20.51 -4.23
N GLY A 667 -5.30 -20.99 -4.50
CA GLY A 667 -6.45 -20.12 -4.80
C GLY A 667 -6.40 -19.52 -6.21
N THR A 668 -5.70 -20.17 -7.14
CA THR A 668 -5.54 -19.70 -8.53
C THR A 668 -6.14 -20.65 -9.56
N VAL A 669 -6.47 -20.09 -10.72
CA VAL A 669 -6.72 -20.82 -11.96
C VAL A 669 -5.65 -20.43 -12.98
N ARG A 670 -5.20 -21.34 -13.86
CA ARG A 670 -4.29 -20.94 -14.96
C ARG A 670 -4.98 -20.86 -16.29
N LEU A 671 -4.71 -19.75 -16.95
CA LEU A 671 -5.08 -19.48 -18.31
C LEU A 671 -3.89 -19.73 -19.20
N GLN A 672 -4.03 -20.64 -20.17
CA GLN A 672 -3.05 -20.81 -21.23
C GLN A 672 -3.50 -19.97 -22.42
N TYR A 673 -2.59 -19.23 -23.04
CA TYR A 673 -2.91 -18.35 -24.16
C TYR A 673 -1.89 -18.44 -25.29
N GLU A 674 -2.36 -18.23 -26.52
CA GLU A 674 -1.52 -18.24 -27.72
C GLU A 674 -2.15 -17.39 -28.83
N PRO A 675 -1.34 -16.81 -29.74
CA PRO A 675 -1.88 -16.07 -30.88
C PRO A 675 -2.61 -17.01 -31.85
N GLU A 676 -3.67 -16.51 -32.48
CA GLU A 676 -4.37 -17.18 -33.57
C GLU A 676 -3.95 -16.57 -34.93
N LYS A 677 -4.90 -16.30 -35.83
CA LYS A 677 -4.66 -15.54 -37.06
C LYS A 677 -4.74 -14.05 -36.75
N THR A 678 -3.86 -13.24 -37.34
CA THR A 678 -3.90 -11.79 -37.19
C THR A 678 -5.30 -11.21 -37.44
N GLY A 679 -5.74 -10.34 -36.53
CA GLY A 679 -7.09 -9.76 -36.49
C GLY A 679 -8.17 -10.64 -35.87
N LYS A 680 -7.86 -11.89 -35.47
CA LYS A 680 -8.76 -12.75 -34.68
C LYS A 680 -8.45 -12.67 -33.19
N ASN A 681 -9.40 -13.07 -32.36
CA ASN A 681 -9.16 -13.16 -30.93
C ASN A 681 -8.06 -14.18 -30.65
N ILE A 682 -7.30 -13.97 -29.59
CA ILE A 682 -6.32 -14.98 -29.17
C ILE A 682 -7.02 -16.25 -28.66
N ASN A 683 -6.36 -17.40 -28.74
CA ASN A 683 -6.87 -18.62 -28.14
C ASN A 683 -6.57 -18.61 -26.63
N VAL A 684 -7.55 -18.96 -25.80
CA VAL A 684 -7.40 -19.03 -24.34
C VAL A 684 -8.10 -20.28 -23.82
N THR A 685 -7.39 -21.06 -23.01
CA THR A 685 -7.95 -22.20 -22.28
C THR A 685 -7.71 -22.04 -20.78
N MET A 686 -8.55 -22.68 -19.97
CA MET A 686 -8.52 -22.60 -18.51
C MET A 686 -8.41 -23.98 -17.89
N GLU A 687 -7.58 -24.09 -16.86
CA GLU A 687 -7.33 -25.33 -16.13
C GLU A 687 -7.22 -25.04 -14.61
N PRO A 688 -7.87 -25.85 -13.75
CA PRO A 688 -9.01 -26.72 -14.07
C PRO A 688 -10.20 -25.91 -14.61
N ARG A 689 -11.02 -26.52 -15.46
CA ARG A 689 -12.21 -25.86 -15.98
C ARG A 689 -13.34 -25.92 -14.96
N VAL A 690 -13.88 -24.76 -14.59
CA VAL A 690 -15.08 -24.58 -13.77
C VAL A 690 -16.03 -23.61 -14.48
N ASP A 691 -17.33 -23.83 -14.39
CA ASP A 691 -18.32 -23.02 -15.11
C ASP A 691 -18.61 -21.70 -14.39
N GLU A 692 -18.21 -21.60 -13.11
CA GLU A 692 -18.39 -20.45 -12.23
C GLU A 692 -17.36 -19.33 -12.47
N ILE A 693 -16.32 -19.57 -13.28
CA ILE A 693 -15.38 -18.54 -13.74
C ILE A 693 -15.76 -18.14 -15.17
N LYS A 694 -16.05 -16.85 -15.38
CA LYS A 694 -16.43 -16.31 -16.69
C LYS A 694 -15.21 -15.71 -17.38
N ILE A 695 -14.94 -16.09 -18.63
CA ILE A 695 -13.89 -15.46 -19.44
C ILE A 695 -14.51 -14.50 -20.45
N VAL A 696 -14.05 -13.26 -20.46
CA VAL A 696 -14.40 -12.24 -21.46
C VAL A 696 -13.16 -11.93 -22.28
N ASN A 697 -13.07 -12.52 -23.47
CA ASN A 697 -11.92 -12.37 -24.35
C ASN A 697 -12.21 -11.36 -25.48
N THR A 698 -11.59 -10.19 -25.38
CA THR A 698 -11.57 -9.12 -26.39
C THR A 698 -10.17 -8.91 -26.97
N ALA A 699 -9.17 -9.65 -26.49
CA ALA A 699 -7.80 -9.54 -26.97
C ALA A 699 -7.65 -10.11 -28.37
N ILE A 700 -6.89 -9.42 -29.22
CA ILE A 700 -6.68 -9.78 -30.62
C ILE A 700 -5.23 -10.21 -30.88
N THR A 701 -5.07 -11.03 -31.92
CA THR A 701 -3.76 -11.36 -32.48
C THR A 701 -3.30 -10.20 -33.37
N GLY A 702 -2.18 -9.59 -33.02
CA GLY A 702 -1.55 -8.51 -33.78
C GLY A 702 -0.69 -9.00 -34.94
N GLU A 703 -0.11 -8.05 -35.66
CA GLU A 703 0.96 -8.35 -36.62
C GLU A 703 2.20 -8.90 -35.91
N ALA A 704 3.03 -9.65 -36.62
CA ALA A 704 4.30 -10.12 -36.06
C ALA A 704 5.17 -8.93 -35.61
N LYS A 705 5.79 -9.03 -34.43
CA LYS A 705 6.61 -7.98 -33.79
C LYS A 705 5.87 -6.69 -33.41
N SER A 706 4.54 -6.66 -33.43
CA SER A 706 3.80 -5.56 -32.82
C SER A 706 4.08 -5.48 -31.31
N LYS A 707 3.76 -4.35 -30.68
CA LYS A 707 3.83 -4.24 -29.21
C LYS A 707 2.88 -5.27 -28.58
N ASN A 708 3.39 -6.08 -27.66
CA ASN A 708 2.53 -6.92 -26.83
C ASN A 708 1.85 -6.04 -25.78
N THR A 709 0.53 -5.99 -25.82
CA THR A 709 -0.32 -5.22 -24.90
C THR A 709 -1.35 -6.11 -24.21
N LEU A 710 -1.17 -7.44 -24.27
CA LEU A 710 -2.07 -8.40 -23.65
C LEU A 710 -2.20 -8.11 -22.14
N ALA A 711 -3.44 -7.94 -21.68
CA ALA A 711 -3.78 -7.81 -20.28
C ALA A 711 -4.80 -8.89 -19.90
N ILE A 712 -4.53 -9.59 -18.80
CA ILE A 712 -5.40 -10.60 -18.21
C ILE A 712 -5.65 -10.16 -16.76
N LYS A 713 -6.88 -9.74 -16.46
CA LYS A 713 -7.28 -9.19 -15.17
C LYS A 713 -8.60 -9.79 -14.70
N ARG A 714 -8.72 -10.10 -13.42
CA ARG A 714 -9.99 -10.48 -12.81
C ARG A 714 -10.75 -9.22 -12.40
N VAL A 715 -12.04 -9.18 -12.69
CA VAL A 715 -12.95 -8.13 -12.20
C VAL A 715 -13.00 -8.22 -10.68
N ARG A 716 -12.75 -7.10 -10.00
CA ARG A 716 -12.68 -7.05 -8.55
C ARG A 716 -14.02 -7.44 -7.89
N GLY A 717 -13.96 -8.27 -6.85
CA GLY A 717 -15.14 -8.80 -6.16
C GLY A 717 -16.01 -9.76 -6.99
N ASP A 718 -15.52 -10.20 -8.15
CA ASP A 718 -16.17 -11.17 -9.05
C ASP A 718 -15.13 -12.16 -9.59
N ASN A 719 -15.58 -13.25 -10.19
CA ASN A 719 -14.78 -14.26 -10.88
C ASN A 719 -14.94 -14.19 -12.40
N THR A 720 -15.18 -12.99 -12.93
CA THR A 720 -15.04 -12.68 -14.36
C THR A 720 -13.58 -12.31 -14.66
N ILE A 721 -12.92 -13.03 -15.57
CA ILE A 721 -11.57 -12.72 -16.06
C ILE A 721 -11.67 -12.06 -17.43
N GLU A 722 -11.24 -10.81 -17.50
CA GLU A 722 -11.16 -10.02 -18.72
C GLU A 722 -9.79 -10.15 -19.38
N ILE A 723 -9.80 -10.42 -20.68
CA ILE A 723 -8.62 -10.59 -21.51
C ILE A 723 -8.72 -9.59 -22.64
N SER A 724 -7.79 -8.65 -22.70
CA SER A 724 -7.82 -7.51 -23.62
C SER A 724 -6.43 -7.18 -24.18
N GLY A 725 -6.37 -6.27 -25.15
CA GLY A 725 -5.13 -5.85 -25.78
C GLY A 725 -4.73 -6.70 -26.99
N THR A 726 -3.45 -6.66 -27.35
CA THR A 726 -2.90 -7.29 -28.56
C THR A 726 -1.77 -8.25 -28.21
N LEU A 727 -1.86 -9.51 -28.65
CA LEU A 727 -0.78 -10.50 -28.60
C LEU A 727 -0.15 -10.64 -30.00
N PRO A 728 1.15 -10.39 -30.20
CA PRO A 728 1.76 -10.44 -31.53
C PRO A 728 1.69 -11.84 -32.16
N ALA A 729 1.51 -11.91 -33.48
CA ALA A 729 1.61 -13.17 -34.19
C ALA A 729 3.01 -13.78 -34.03
N GLY A 730 3.06 -15.11 -33.79
CA GLY A 730 4.30 -15.84 -33.56
C GLY A 730 4.83 -15.79 -32.12
N THR A 731 4.14 -15.14 -31.18
CA THR A 731 4.41 -15.29 -29.75
C THR A 731 4.22 -16.74 -29.32
N GLU A 732 5.17 -17.29 -28.55
CA GLU A 732 5.07 -18.64 -28.00
C GLU A 732 3.86 -18.77 -27.05
N LYS A 733 3.35 -20.00 -26.94
CA LYS A 733 2.27 -20.31 -26.01
C LYS A 733 2.69 -19.95 -24.59
N GLY A 734 1.91 -19.10 -23.94
CA GLY A 734 2.13 -18.63 -22.58
C GLY A 734 1.06 -19.14 -21.62
N PHE A 735 1.27 -18.85 -20.34
CA PHE A 735 0.25 -19.01 -19.32
C PHE A 735 0.28 -17.86 -18.31
N LYS A 736 -0.82 -17.66 -17.59
CA LYS A 736 -0.91 -16.82 -16.41
C LYS A 736 -1.78 -17.53 -15.36
N ASP A 737 -1.28 -17.65 -14.14
CA ASP A 737 -2.09 -17.99 -12.98
C ASP A 737 -2.80 -16.72 -12.48
N VAL A 738 -4.11 -16.80 -12.35
CA VAL A 738 -5.00 -15.72 -11.93
C VAL A 738 -5.63 -16.12 -10.61
N SER A 739 -5.48 -15.27 -9.59
CA SER A 739 -6.10 -15.48 -8.29
C SER A 739 -7.62 -15.31 -8.36
N ILE A 740 -8.35 -16.10 -7.57
CA ILE A 740 -9.81 -16.24 -7.60
C ILE A 740 -10.43 -15.70 -6.31
N ASP A 741 -11.59 -15.06 -6.43
CA ASP A 741 -12.41 -14.63 -5.29
C ASP A 741 -13.08 -15.83 -4.62
N ALA A 742 -13.12 -15.85 -3.29
CA ALA A 742 -13.62 -16.95 -2.47
C ALA A 742 -13.01 -18.32 -2.86
N PRO A 743 -11.67 -18.51 -2.72
CA PRO A 743 -10.96 -19.69 -3.23
C PRO A 743 -11.41 -21.01 -2.58
N HIS A 744 -12.03 -20.97 -1.40
CA HIS A 744 -12.67 -22.13 -0.77
C HIS A 744 -13.90 -22.62 -1.55
N LEU A 745 -14.73 -21.72 -2.10
CA LEU A 745 -15.84 -22.12 -2.97
C LEU A 745 -15.34 -22.64 -4.31
N TYR A 746 -14.32 -21.98 -4.89
CA TYR A 746 -13.62 -22.47 -6.08
C TYR A 746 -13.11 -23.91 -5.88
N THR A 747 -12.48 -24.19 -4.74
CA THR A 747 -12.06 -25.54 -4.36
C THR A 747 -13.22 -26.54 -4.41
N GLY A 748 -14.40 -26.16 -3.92
CA GLY A 748 -15.60 -26.99 -3.99
C GLY A 748 -16.13 -27.23 -5.42
N TYR A 749 -16.02 -26.23 -6.31
CA TYR A 749 -16.38 -26.40 -7.73
C TYR A 749 -15.42 -27.31 -8.47
N VAL A 750 -14.11 -27.16 -8.22
CA VAL A 750 -13.08 -28.08 -8.72
C VAL A 750 -13.37 -29.49 -8.22
N PHE A 751 -13.59 -29.66 -6.92
CA PHE A 751 -13.89 -30.95 -6.32
C PHE A 751 -15.17 -31.59 -6.87
N LYS A 752 -16.22 -30.81 -7.13
CA LYS A 752 -17.44 -31.27 -7.80
C LYS A 752 -17.16 -31.87 -9.18
N ASN A 753 -16.21 -31.32 -9.93
CA ASN A 753 -15.80 -31.87 -11.22
C ASN A 753 -14.98 -33.15 -11.04
N MET A 754 -14.03 -33.16 -10.09
CA MET A 754 -13.22 -34.35 -9.79
C MET A 754 -14.06 -35.54 -9.30
N LEU A 755 -15.14 -35.29 -8.53
CA LEU A 755 -16.13 -36.31 -8.17
C LEU A 755 -16.76 -36.96 -9.40
N LYS A 756 -17.18 -36.17 -10.39
CA LYS A 756 -17.77 -36.70 -11.63
C LYS A 756 -16.76 -37.54 -12.41
N GLU A 757 -15.52 -37.07 -12.50
CA GLU A 757 -14.42 -37.78 -13.18
C GLU A 757 -14.08 -39.10 -12.49
N ALA A 758 -14.09 -39.14 -11.15
CA ALA A 758 -13.96 -40.37 -10.36
C ALA A 758 -15.19 -41.31 -10.43
N GLY A 759 -16.24 -40.93 -11.15
CA GLY A 759 -17.47 -41.71 -11.30
C GLY A 759 -18.42 -41.64 -10.09
N VAL A 760 -18.39 -40.53 -9.36
CA VAL A 760 -19.36 -40.14 -8.32
C VAL A 760 -20.28 -39.07 -8.89
N ASN A 761 -21.52 -39.44 -9.20
CA ASN A 761 -22.50 -38.50 -9.72
C ASN A 761 -22.95 -37.52 -8.61
N VAL A 762 -23.12 -36.26 -8.96
CA VAL A 762 -23.64 -35.22 -8.06
C VAL A 762 -25.05 -34.84 -8.51
N SER A 763 -26.02 -34.90 -7.59
CA SER A 763 -27.41 -34.52 -7.88
C SER A 763 -27.48 -33.09 -8.44
N PRO A 764 -28.36 -32.81 -9.42
CA PRO A 764 -28.55 -31.45 -9.95
C PRO A 764 -28.97 -30.41 -8.91
N HIS A 765 -29.54 -30.84 -7.78
CA HIS A 765 -29.95 -29.97 -6.68
C HIS A 765 -28.85 -29.72 -5.65
N SER A 766 -27.73 -30.45 -5.73
CA SER A 766 -26.59 -30.28 -4.83
C SER A 766 -25.86 -28.97 -5.12
N GLN A 767 -25.63 -28.19 -4.07
CA GLN A 767 -24.89 -26.93 -4.14
C GLN A 767 -23.50 -27.08 -3.53
N VAL A 768 -22.58 -26.25 -3.97
CA VAL A 768 -21.32 -25.98 -3.27
C VAL A 768 -21.56 -24.80 -2.35
N VAL A 769 -21.33 -24.97 -1.04
CA VAL A 769 -21.61 -23.94 -0.04
C VAL A 769 -20.45 -23.81 0.95
N SER A 770 -20.24 -22.61 1.46
CA SER A 770 -19.30 -22.36 2.56
C SER A 770 -20.06 -22.42 3.88
N ALA A 771 -19.71 -23.37 4.75
CA ALA A 771 -20.35 -23.52 6.05
C ALA A 771 -19.47 -24.33 7.03
N ALA A 772 -19.73 -24.16 8.32
CA ALA A 772 -19.12 -24.97 9.37
C ALA A 772 -19.39 -26.46 9.15
N LYS A 773 -18.39 -27.31 9.41
CA LYS A 773 -18.60 -28.76 9.51
C LYS A 773 -19.66 -29.07 10.58
N PRO A 774 -20.75 -29.80 10.25
CA PRO A 774 -21.72 -30.24 11.25
C PRO A 774 -21.08 -31.05 12.37
N ALA A 775 -21.63 -30.92 13.59
CA ALA A 775 -21.10 -31.59 14.77
C ALA A 775 -21.21 -33.13 14.67
N ASP A 776 -22.22 -33.63 13.97
CA ASP A 776 -22.54 -35.04 13.75
C ASP A 776 -21.96 -35.64 12.45
N ALA A 777 -21.11 -34.89 11.74
CA ALA A 777 -20.45 -35.37 10.52
C ALA A 777 -19.43 -36.49 10.83
N ASN A 778 -19.43 -37.54 10.02
CA ASN A 778 -18.55 -38.71 10.16
C ASN A 778 -17.27 -38.51 9.34
N LEU A 779 -16.11 -38.69 9.97
CA LEU A 779 -14.82 -38.63 9.29
C LEU A 779 -14.69 -39.80 8.31
N VAL A 780 -14.35 -39.49 7.06
CA VAL A 780 -14.03 -40.46 6.02
C VAL A 780 -12.52 -40.67 5.97
N ASN A 781 -11.75 -39.59 5.85
CA ASN A 781 -10.29 -39.63 5.80
C ASN A 781 -9.68 -38.31 6.28
N SER A 782 -8.41 -38.36 6.69
CA SER A 782 -7.56 -37.21 7.01
C SER A 782 -6.32 -37.25 6.13
N TYR A 783 -6.02 -36.13 5.50
CA TYR A 783 -4.86 -35.93 4.64
C TYR A 783 -3.86 -35.02 5.33
N GLU A 784 -2.58 -35.27 5.11
CA GLU A 784 -1.49 -34.50 5.69
C GLU A 784 -0.59 -33.95 4.59
N SER A 785 -0.18 -32.69 4.74
CA SER A 785 0.86 -32.07 3.92
C SER A 785 2.22 -32.76 4.12
N PRO A 786 3.23 -32.46 3.29
CA PRO A 786 4.65 -32.66 3.63
C PRO A 786 5.04 -32.04 4.99
N PRO A 787 6.17 -32.47 5.60
CA PRO A 787 6.68 -31.84 6.81
C PRO A 787 6.91 -30.34 6.64
N LEU A 788 6.74 -29.59 7.72
CA LEU A 788 6.97 -28.15 7.76
C LEU A 788 8.37 -27.76 7.26
N ALA A 789 9.40 -28.58 7.53
CA ALA A 789 10.75 -28.34 7.02
C ALA A 789 10.79 -28.22 5.48
N GLU A 790 10.07 -29.08 4.76
CA GLU A 790 10.01 -29.02 3.30
C GLU A 790 9.20 -27.81 2.81
N ILE A 791 8.12 -27.47 3.53
CA ILE A 791 7.24 -26.34 3.21
C ILE A 791 7.98 -25.01 3.37
N VAL A 792 8.73 -24.81 4.47
CA VAL A 792 9.51 -23.57 4.66
C VAL A 792 10.68 -23.46 3.69
N THR A 793 11.30 -24.58 3.30
CA THR A 793 12.31 -24.61 2.22
C THR A 793 11.70 -24.15 0.91
N TYR A 794 10.55 -24.71 0.52
CA TYR A 794 9.85 -24.27 -0.69
C TYR A 794 9.50 -22.78 -0.64
N MET A 795 8.94 -22.32 0.48
CA MET A 795 8.59 -20.91 0.70
C MET A 795 9.79 -19.98 0.49
N ASN A 796 10.92 -20.27 1.12
CA ASN A 796 12.12 -19.44 1.06
C ASN A 796 12.82 -19.52 -0.30
N HIS A 797 12.86 -20.71 -0.91
CA HIS A 797 13.47 -20.91 -2.24
C HIS A 797 12.68 -20.20 -3.34
N HIS A 798 11.35 -20.26 -3.32
CA HIS A 798 10.49 -19.69 -4.35
C HIS A 798 10.00 -18.27 -4.01
N ASN A 799 10.34 -17.77 -2.81
CA ASN A 799 9.80 -16.53 -2.26
C ASN A 799 8.26 -16.53 -2.24
N ASP A 800 7.65 -17.66 -1.87
CA ASP A 800 6.21 -17.89 -2.01
C ASP A 800 5.42 -17.16 -0.91
N ASN A 801 4.61 -16.18 -1.31
CA ASN A 801 3.85 -15.36 -0.38
C ASN A 801 2.64 -16.10 0.21
N PHE A 802 1.99 -16.95 -0.60
CA PHE A 802 0.82 -17.71 -0.17
C PHE A 802 1.16 -18.63 1.01
N THR A 803 2.24 -19.41 0.89
CA THR A 803 2.72 -20.29 1.96
C THR A 803 3.07 -19.51 3.22
N ALA A 804 3.70 -18.35 3.09
CA ALA A 804 4.05 -17.51 4.24
C ALA A 804 2.81 -17.07 5.02
N GLU A 805 1.75 -16.63 4.34
CA GLU A 805 0.50 -16.22 5.00
C GLU A 805 -0.29 -17.42 5.56
N MET A 806 -0.28 -18.57 4.87
CA MET A 806 -0.88 -19.80 5.40
C MET A 806 -0.22 -20.22 6.71
N ILE A 807 1.11 -20.07 6.82
CA ILE A 807 1.86 -20.31 8.06
C ILE A 807 1.47 -19.31 9.15
N ILE A 808 1.47 -18.00 8.86
CA ILE A 808 1.11 -16.96 9.85
C ILE A 808 -0.29 -17.21 10.42
N ARG A 809 -1.28 -17.42 9.56
CA ARG A 809 -2.64 -17.67 10.01
C ARG A 809 -2.80 -18.97 10.79
N SER A 810 -2.03 -19.99 10.43
CA SER A 810 -1.99 -21.25 11.17
C SER A 810 -1.35 -21.08 12.55
N LEU A 811 -0.30 -20.25 12.69
CA LEU A 811 0.26 -19.89 13.99
C LEU A 811 -0.78 -19.20 14.86
N GLY A 812 -1.53 -18.24 14.31
CA GLY A 812 -2.63 -17.59 15.03
C GLY A 812 -3.66 -18.60 15.54
N ALA A 813 -4.12 -19.50 14.67
CA ALA A 813 -5.13 -20.50 15.02
C ALA A 813 -4.63 -21.52 16.08
N LEU A 814 -3.39 -22.00 15.94
CA LEU A 814 -2.86 -23.10 16.75
C LEU A 814 -2.28 -22.62 18.09
N ILE A 815 -1.71 -21.42 18.14
CA ILE A 815 -1.01 -20.90 19.32
C ILE A 815 -1.91 -19.93 20.10
N ASN A 816 -2.59 -19.02 19.39
CA ASN A 816 -3.39 -17.97 20.00
C ASN A 816 -4.91 -18.23 19.92
N GLY A 817 -5.32 -19.33 19.27
CA GLY A 817 -6.68 -19.86 19.26
C GLY A 817 -7.59 -19.26 18.19
N LYS A 818 -7.09 -18.38 17.33
CA LYS A 818 -7.84 -17.73 16.24
C LYS A 818 -6.96 -17.53 15.03
N GLY A 819 -7.40 -18.00 13.87
CA GLY A 819 -6.63 -17.88 12.62
C GLY A 819 -6.69 -16.49 11.99
N THR A 820 -6.43 -15.41 12.73
CA THR A 820 -6.28 -14.06 12.17
C THR A 820 -4.82 -13.79 11.78
N PHE A 821 -4.57 -12.78 10.94
CA PHE A 821 -3.21 -12.31 10.70
C PHE A 821 -2.56 -11.80 11.99
N ASP A 822 -3.25 -10.92 12.73
CA ASP A 822 -2.76 -10.32 13.98
C ASP A 822 -2.33 -11.38 15.01
N ASP A 823 -3.15 -12.40 15.26
CA ASP A 823 -2.82 -13.47 16.20
C ASP A 823 -1.61 -14.29 15.70
N GLY A 824 -1.42 -14.42 14.39
CA GLY A 824 -0.22 -15.03 13.81
C GLY A 824 1.03 -14.17 14.04
N ILE A 825 0.92 -12.87 13.79
CA ILE A 825 1.99 -11.89 14.01
C ILE A 825 2.36 -11.78 15.50
N ASP A 826 1.40 -11.87 16.43
CA ASP A 826 1.65 -11.88 17.87
C ASP A 826 2.56 -13.03 18.31
N THR A 827 2.48 -14.17 17.61
CA THR A 827 3.41 -15.29 17.82
C THR A 827 4.84 -14.91 17.41
N VAL A 828 4.99 -14.20 16.28
CA VAL A 828 6.28 -13.69 15.82
C VAL A 828 6.83 -12.62 16.77
N TYR A 829 6.00 -11.68 17.25
CA TYR A 829 6.41 -10.70 18.26
C TYR A 829 6.89 -11.37 19.54
N THR A 830 6.18 -12.40 20.00
CA THR A 830 6.58 -13.15 21.21
C THR A 830 7.95 -13.79 21.06
N MET A 831 8.29 -14.30 19.87
CA MET A 831 9.63 -14.82 19.55
C MET A 831 10.66 -13.69 19.48
N MET A 832 10.40 -12.65 18.69
CA MET A 832 11.34 -11.55 18.46
C MET A 832 11.66 -10.78 19.76
N ASN A 833 10.70 -10.58 20.66
CA ASN A 833 10.92 -9.92 21.95
C ASN A 833 11.89 -10.67 22.89
N ARG A 834 12.24 -11.94 22.57
CA ARG A 834 13.30 -12.68 23.28
C ARG A 834 14.69 -12.45 22.67
N VAL A 835 14.74 -11.91 21.45
CA VAL A 835 15.95 -11.72 20.64
C VAL A 835 16.36 -10.24 20.57
N ILE A 836 15.39 -9.33 20.53
CA ILE A 836 15.61 -7.89 20.40
C ILE A 836 14.92 -7.12 21.53
N SER A 837 15.40 -5.90 21.80
CA SER A 837 14.85 -4.99 22.82
C SER A 837 14.20 -3.74 22.23
N THR A 838 14.19 -3.62 20.91
CA THR A 838 13.75 -2.43 20.18
C THR A 838 12.41 -2.69 19.48
N PRO A 839 11.49 -1.71 19.40
CA PRO A 839 10.23 -1.89 18.69
C PRO A 839 10.43 -2.13 17.19
N PHE A 840 9.51 -2.87 16.59
CA PHE A 840 9.35 -3.03 15.13
C PHE A 840 7.87 -3.22 14.81
N ASP A 841 7.51 -3.04 13.54
CA ASP A 841 6.16 -3.30 13.04
C ASP A 841 6.20 -4.42 12.00
N MET A 842 5.30 -5.39 12.12
CA MET A 842 5.04 -6.44 11.15
C MET A 842 3.54 -6.58 10.98
N MET A 843 3.08 -6.64 9.72
CA MET A 843 1.64 -6.73 9.39
C MET A 843 1.29 -7.98 8.56
N ASP A 844 2.28 -8.67 8.01
CA ASP A 844 2.10 -9.87 7.19
C ASP A 844 3.30 -10.83 7.34
N GLY A 845 3.16 -12.06 6.84
CA GLY A 845 4.24 -13.06 6.86
C GLY A 845 5.15 -13.04 5.65
N SER A 846 4.67 -12.48 4.55
CA SER A 846 5.30 -12.55 3.23
C SER A 846 6.19 -11.35 2.90
N GLY A 847 5.97 -10.20 3.54
CA GLY A 847 6.63 -8.94 3.23
C GLY A 847 6.03 -8.19 2.05
N LEU A 848 4.82 -8.57 1.60
CA LEU A 848 4.09 -7.82 0.56
C LEU A 848 3.63 -6.46 1.07
N THR A 849 3.17 -6.43 2.33
CA THR A 849 2.70 -5.22 2.98
C THR A 849 3.77 -4.13 3.02
N LYS A 850 3.33 -2.90 2.80
CA LYS A 850 4.20 -1.72 2.89
C LYS A 850 4.19 -1.09 4.29
N TYR A 851 3.46 -1.68 5.23
CA TYR A 851 3.37 -1.24 6.62
C TYR A 851 4.44 -1.82 7.53
N THR A 852 4.97 -3.00 7.20
CA THR A 852 6.06 -3.63 7.97
C THR A 852 7.29 -2.74 7.97
N GLN A 853 7.84 -2.50 9.17
CA GLN A 853 9.04 -1.74 9.42
C GLN A 853 9.95 -2.51 10.36
N ILE A 854 11.12 -2.93 9.86
CA ILE A 854 12.14 -3.67 10.61
C ILE A 854 13.53 -3.18 10.21
N SER A 855 14.50 -3.27 11.12
CA SER A 855 15.87 -2.85 10.87
C SER A 855 16.78 -4.00 10.46
N ALA A 856 17.87 -3.67 9.73
CA ALA A 856 18.89 -4.66 9.39
C ALA A 856 19.53 -5.27 10.64
N ALA A 857 19.64 -4.51 11.74
CA ALA A 857 20.08 -5.03 13.03
C ALA A 857 19.11 -6.07 13.59
N GLN A 858 17.80 -5.81 13.55
CA GLN A 858 16.80 -6.75 14.07
C GLN A 858 16.79 -8.07 13.28
N VAL A 859 16.91 -8.00 11.95
CA VAL A 859 17.06 -9.20 11.10
C VAL A 859 18.36 -9.95 11.42
N ALA A 860 19.49 -9.26 11.52
CA ALA A 860 20.77 -9.88 11.87
C ALA A 860 20.78 -10.48 13.30
N SER A 861 20.07 -9.87 14.24
CA SER A 861 19.88 -10.41 15.60
C SER A 861 19.07 -11.70 15.58
N LEU A 862 17.99 -11.79 14.79
CA LEU A 862 17.27 -13.04 14.57
C LEU A 862 18.20 -14.12 14.03
N LEU A 863 18.90 -13.83 12.92
CA LEU A 863 19.81 -14.77 12.28
C LEU A 863 20.90 -15.25 13.25
N THR A 864 21.43 -14.36 14.08
CA THR A 864 22.43 -14.71 15.11
C THR A 864 21.82 -15.60 16.20
N ALA A 865 20.61 -15.31 16.66
CA ALA A 865 19.93 -16.11 17.67
C ALA A 865 19.58 -17.52 17.16
N GLU A 866 19.18 -17.65 15.90
CA GLU A 866 18.88 -18.93 15.27
C GLU A 866 20.06 -19.89 15.34
N THR A 867 21.31 -19.43 15.21
CA THR A 867 22.49 -20.33 15.23
C THR A 867 22.68 -21.07 16.55
N GLN A 868 21.98 -20.66 17.62
CA GLN A 868 22.04 -21.27 18.93
C GLN A 868 20.87 -22.23 19.20
N LYS A 869 19.91 -22.34 18.27
CA LYS A 869 18.70 -23.15 18.45
C LYS A 869 18.86 -24.57 17.90
N PRO A 870 18.19 -25.57 18.49
CA PRO A 870 18.14 -26.94 17.95
C PRO A 870 17.52 -27.02 16.55
N THR A 871 16.66 -26.05 16.20
CA THR A 871 15.99 -25.90 14.90
C THR A 871 16.92 -25.33 13.82
N PHE A 872 18.11 -24.83 14.18
CA PHE A 872 19.02 -24.17 13.25
C PHE A 872 19.33 -24.94 11.97
N PRO A 873 19.61 -26.26 11.99
CA PRO A 873 19.90 -26.98 10.75
C PRO A 873 18.74 -26.87 9.74
N MET A 874 17.49 -26.98 10.20
CA MET A 874 16.32 -26.87 9.32
C MET A 874 16.07 -25.44 8.88
N PHE A 875 16.30 -24.46 9.76
CA PHE A 875 16.24 -23.04 9.40
C PHE A 875 17.27 -22.71 8.31
N TYR A 876 18.53 -23.08 8.52
CA TYR A 876 19.63 -22.83 7.59
C TYR A 876 19.44 -23.53 6.26
N ASP A 877 19.07 -24.82 6.27
CA ASP A 877 18.85 -25.62 5.07
C ASP A 877 17.62 -25.16 4.26
N SER A 878 16.71 -24.40 4.88
CA SER A 878 15.56 -23.80 4.18
C SER A 878 15.94 -22.60 3.30
N LEU A 879 17.13 -22.02 3.47
CA LEU A 879 17.55 -20.83 2.73
C LEU A 879 18.10 -21.22 1.35
N ALA A 880 17.94 -20.33 0.36
CA ALA A 880 18.46 -20.55 -0.98
C ALA A 880 19.98 -20.28 -1.03
N ASN A 881 20.69 -20.96 -1.92
CA ASN A 881 22.13 -20.87 -2.18
C ASN A 881 22.42 -20.05 -3.44
N ALA A 882 23.36 -19.10 -3.36
CA ALA A 882 23.75 -18.27 -4.50
C ALA A 882 24.32 -19.09 -5.67
N GLY A 883 23.60 -19.07 -6.80
CA GLY A 883 23.96 -19.74 -8.05
C GLY A 883 23.46 -21.18 -8.19
N GLU A 884 22.88 -21.78 -7.16
CA GLU A 884 22.46 -23.20 -7.19
C GLU A 884 20.94 -23.36 -7.29
N ASP A 885 20.20 -22.68 -6.41
CA ASP A 885 18.75 -22.86 -6.24
C ASP A 885 18.01 -21.54 -5.92
N GLY A 886 16.68 -21.63 -5.99
CA GLY A 886 15.73 -20.59 -5.57
C GLY A 886 15.92 -19.19 -6.17
N SER A 887 15.45 -18.20 -5.38
CA SER A 887 15.48 -16.78 -5.70
C SER A 887 16.91 -16.21 -5.82
N LEU A 888 17.88 -16.79 -5.11
CA LEU A 888 19.28 -16.34 -5.18
C LEU A 888 19.95 -16.76 -6.48
N LYS A 889 19.62 -17.92 -7.05
CA LYS A 889 20.11 -18.33 -8.39
C LYS A 889 19.65 -17.39 -9.50
N THR A 890 18.41 -16.93 -9.43
CA THR A 890 17.78 -16.09 -10.48
C THR A 890 17.98 -14.60 -10.24
N GLY A 891 18.24 -14.18 -9.01
CA GLY A 891 18.38 -12.76 -8.65
C GLY A 891 19.81 -12.27 -8.46
N LEU A 892 20.78 -13.16 -8.20
CA LEU A 892 22.21 -12.84 -8.10
C LEU A 892 23.01 -13.37 -9.30
N ASP A 893 22.46 -13.19 -10.51
CA ASP A 893 23.06 -13.69 -11.75
C ASP A 893 24.58 -13.44 -11.81
N ASN A 894 25.35 -14.48 -12.16
CA ASN A 894 26.82 -14.51 -12.21
C ASN A 894 27.56 -14.56 -10.86
N ILE A 895 26.84 -14.61 -9.73
CA ILE A 895 27.43 -14.90 -8.41
C ILE A 895 27.10 -16.34 -8.04
N SER A 896 28.11 -17.22 -8.13
CA SER A 896 28.00 -18.63 -7.74
C SER A 896 28.86 -18.88 -6.51
N SER A 897 28.22 -18.98 -5.33
CA SER A 897 28.88 -19.28 -4.08
C SER A 897 27.95 -20.07 -3.16
N PRO A 898 28.15 -21.40 -3.01
CA PRO A 898 27.34 -22.21 -2.08
C PRO A 898 27.56 -21.84 -0.61
N GLN A 899 28.51 -20.95 -0.31
CA GLN A 899 28.69 -20.44 1.05
C GLN A 899 27.73 -19.28 1.38
N LEU A 900 27.13 -18.64 0.37
CA LEU A 900 26.18 -17.53 0.52
C LEU A 900 24.76 -18.07 0.46
N THR A 901 24.07 -18.04 1.60
CA THR A 901 22.67 -18.47 1.73
C THR A 901 21.79 -17.35 2.24
N GLY A 902 20.53 -17.30 1.81
CA GLY A 902 19.61 -16.28 2.31
C GLY A 902 18.30 -16.16 1.56
N ILE A 903 17.65 -15.03 1.78
CA ILE A 903 16.44 -14.57 1.09
C ILE A 903 16.75 -13.25 0.41
N LEU A 904 16.32 -13.14 -0.85
CA LEU A 904 16.44 -11.95 -1.69
C LEU A 904 15.06 -11.32 -1.90
N GLU A 905 14.95 -10.03 -1.62
CA GLU A 905 13.88 -9.18 -2.13
C GLU A 905 14.38 -8.49 -3.40
N ASN A 906 13.62 -8.62 -4.47
CA ASN A 906 13.98 -8.15 -5.80
C ASN A 906 12.96 -7.18 -6.38
N ARG A 907 12.11 -6.56 -5.56
CA ARG A 907 11.33 -5.36 -5.94
C ARG A 907 12.24 -4.13 -6.00
N GLU A 908 11.95 -3.22 -6.92
CA GLU A 908 12.83 -2.08 -7.21
C GLU A 908 12.74 -0.97 -6.16
N ASP A 909 11.59 -0.80 -5.52
CA ASP A 909 11.35 0.21 -4.50
C ASP A 909 11.93 -0.17 -3.12
N MET A 910 12.21 -1.46 -2.91
CA MET A 910 12.70 -1.98 -1.63
C MET A 910 13.53 -3.27 -1.72
N PRO A 911 14.58 -3.36 -2.56
CA PRO A 911 15.35 -4.59 -2.64
C PRO A 911 16.15 -4.84 -1.36
N GLY A 912 16.52 -6.10 -1.13
CA GLY A 912 17.27 -6.47 0.06
C GLY A 912 17.81 -7.89 0.00
N LEU A 913 18.80 -8.17 0.83
CA LEU A 913 19.40 -9.50 0.96
C LEU A 913 19.76 -9.76 2.41
N SER A 914 19.22 -10.84 2.98
CA SER A 914 19.45 -11.22 4.37
C SER A 914 19.72 -12.72 4.47
N GLY A 915 20.68 -13.12 5.30
CA GLY A 915 21.04 -14.53 5.47
C GLY A 915 22.42 -14.74 6.09
N TYR A 916 23.11 -15.79 5.65
CA TYR A 916 24.42 -16.16 6.14
C TYR A 916 25.44 -16.24 5.02
N ILE A 917 26.69 -15.92 5.33
CA ILE A 917 27.81 -16.35 4.50
C ILE A 917 28.86 -17.07 5.35
N LYS A 918 29.26 -18.26 4.90
CA LYS A 918 30.24 -19.08 5.60
C LYS A 918 31.66 -18.76 5.13
N THR A 919 32.54 -18.47 6.08
CA THR A 919 33.96 -18.18 5.81
C THR A 919 34.78 -19.46 5.67
N LYS A 920 35.98 -19.35 5.07
CA LYS A 920 36.95 -20.45 4.98
C LYS A 920 37.36 -21.06 6.33
N ASP A 921 37.38 -20.26 7.39
CA ASP A 921 37.70 -20.73 8.76
C ASP A 921 36.47 -21.21 9.56
N GLY A 922 35.33 -21.38 8.86
CA GLY A 922 34.10 -21.96 9.38
C GLY A 922 33.24 -21.02 10.23
N ASP A 923 33.53 -19.73 10.24
CA ASP A 923 32.64 -18.72 10.84
C ASP A 923 31.40 -18.54 9.96
N LEU A 924 30.24 -18.33 10.58
CA LEU A 924 29.02 -17.93 9.90
C LEU A 924 28.82 -16.44 10.14
N LEU A 925 28.87 -15.66 9.07
CA LEU A 925 28.57 -14.24 9.12
C LEU A 925 27.07 -14.07 8.88
N ALA A 926 26.31 -13.70 9.91
CA ALA A 926 24.92 -13.30 9.76
C ALA A 926 24.88 -11.88 9.21
N PHE A 927 24.12 -11.65 8.14
CA PHE A 927 24.06 -10.34 7.50
C PHE A 927 22.65 -9.96 7.07
N SER A 928 22.42 -8.66 6.95
CA SER A 928 21.22 -8.09 6.34
C SER A 928 21.56 -6.78 5.66
N LEU A 929 21.06 -6.61 4.44
CA LEU A 929 21.03 -5.36 3.69
C LEU A 929 19.57 -5.07 3.31
N LEU A 930 19.04 -3.94 3.77
CA LEU A 930 17.71 -3.44 3.45
C LEU A 930 17.85 -2.06 2.79
N LEU A 931 17.20 -1.88 1.65
CA LEU A 931 17.23 -0.63 0.88
C LEU A 931 15.80 -0.11 0.72
N ASN A 932 15.59 1.19 0.95
CA ASN A 932 14.34 1.88 0.63
C ASN A 932 14.63 3.22 -0.03
N GLY A 933 13.71 3.65 -0.90
CA GLY A 933 13.82 4.92 -1.60
C GLY A 933 14.14 4.74 -3.06
N TYR A 934 14.32 5.86 -3.74
CA TYR A 934 14.47 5.95 -5.17
C TYR A 934 15.87 6.44 -5.58
N SER A 935 16.37 5.88 -6.67
CA SER A 935 17.48 6.44 -7.46
C SER A 935 17.24 6.19 -8.94
N GLN A 936 17.90 6.96 -9.81
CA GLN A 936 17.82 6.75 -11.27
C GLN A 936 18.45 5.40 -11.69
N THR A 937 19.46 4.94 -10.95
CA THR A 937 20.05 3.62 -11.14
C THR A 937 19.25 2.59 -10.36
N GLU A 938 19.01 1.42 -10.97
CA GLU A 938 18.31 0.31 -10.33
C GLU A 938 19.03 -0.15 -9.05
N SER A 939 18.34 -0.01 -7.92
CA SER A 939 18.80 -0.31 -6.56
C SER A 939 19.20 -1.77 -6.37
N LYS A 940 18.62 -2.70 -7.15
CA LYS A 940 19.00 -4.13 -7.16
C LYS A 940 20.47 -4.34 -7.51
N GLN A 941 21.07 -3.46 -8.32
CA GLN A 941 22.49 -3.54 -8.64
C GLN A 941 23.37 -3.35 -7.38
N LEU A 942 22.93 -2.53 -6.43
CA LEU A 942 23.62 -2.35 -5.14
C LEU A 942 23.60 -3.66 -4.33
N VAL A 943 22.49 -4.39 -4.35
CA VAL A 943 22.38 -5.71 -3.69
C VAL A 943 23.33 -6.73 -4.32
N LYS A 944 23.39 -6.80 -5.65
CA LYS A 944 24.34 -7.68 -6.38
C LYS A 944 25.78 -7.36 -6.01
N ASN A 945 26.14 -6.08 -6.01
CA ASN A 945 27.49 -5.64 -5.64
C ASN A 945 27.82 -5.97 -4.17
N PHE A 946 26.85 -5.83 -3.25
CA PHE A 946 27.01 -6.19 -1.85
C PHE A 946 27.23 -7.70 -1.67
N ALA A 947 26.43 -8.52 -2.36
CA ALA A 947 26.58 -9.98 -2.37
C ALA A 947 27.96 -10.39 -2.90
N GLN A 948 28.43 -9.78 -3.99
CA GLN A 948 29.77 -10.05 -4.52
C GLN A 948 30.85 -9.70 -3.50
N LYS A 949 30.73 -8.56 -2.80
CA LYS A 949 31.69 -8.18 -1.75
C LYS A 949 31.66 -9.11 -0.55
N LEU A 950 30.51 -9.63 -0.15
CA LEU A 950 30.43 -10.71 0.84
C LEU A 950 31.22 -11.93 0.39
N VAL A 951 31.04 -12.38 -0.85
CA VAL A 951 31.81 -13.52 -1.39
C VAL A 951 33.31 -13.23 -1.37
N ASP A 952 33.72 -12.06 -1.85
CA ASP A 952 35.13 -11.64 -1.94
C ASP A 952 35.85 -11.69 -0.58
N ILE A 953 35.20 -11.28 0.52
CA ILE A 953 35.83 -11.24 1.86
C ILE A 953 35.92 -12.62 2.54
N THR A 954 35.22 -13.62 2.00
CA THR A 954 35.25 -15.01 2.51
C THR A 954 36.22 -15.91 1.75
N GLN A 955 36.66 -15.48 0.57
CA GLN A 955 37.74 -16.08 -0.21
C GLN A 955 39.09 -15.55 0.26
#